data_AF-A0A6B1HGY8-F1
#
_entry.id   AF-A0A6B1HGY8-F1
#
_cell.length_a   1.000
_cell.length_b   1.000
_cell.length_c   1.000
_cell.angle_alpha   90.00
_cell.angle_beta   90.00
_cell.angle_gamma   90.00
#
_symmetry.space_group_name_H-M   'P 1'
#
loop_
_entity.id
_entity.type
_entity.pdbx_description
1 polymer ?
#
loop_
_entity_poly.entity_id
_entity_poly.type
_entity_poly.pdbx_seq_one_letter_code
_entity_poly.pdbx_strand_id
1 'polypeptide(L)'
;MGVAHAPSSWPGRWKLLDFFLLLIIVGAATRLLGRWAGAAALVAMTLGFHEPAAPLWTWLNLLAAAALVRVAPQGRLLRVAKSYRLASFAVLLLFLVPFLLGQIRIAVFPQLEPLAHRQGHAETWGLVEMLTRRASPSPGAMFKDEPAVEAERHVEEVVVVGAPRRFRRYDENALLQAGPGRPDWEWTSYSLSWDGPVDTERTMRLVIMPDWLVAVLRFMAVGALGVFAALFAYDIFGARWRWPPKIALRSTGATAAVAVFAVVLAGDERAWADPPPAEVLDELKQRLLAPPSCAPRCAEIVDADVVVEEGEMTVRMVVHAVEDVAVPMPGTAQGWRPQRIRAGQADLAARRGSDGVLRVGLDAGRHELTLEGPLPPGDTVEIPFAATPRSIAAHSDHWFVAGIRNRALVADALNLTRLQQATEGLPESDDQGAVARWEQSRLPVFLRVDRYIDLRLDWGTANVVYRVAPKTGAINVEVPLLEGEAVLDEGVAVGEGGVLVSMNPSQREFEWNSSLPRQPSMTLTAPTDQPWQEVWVFDIGNAWHVDFEGIPESLPRPRSSGWRVAEFHPRPGETLNVSVSRPEPVAGGTLAFDHVAVHTTVGAHQRSSVMDVHYRSTQGTSHRLRLPQAANLESVAIDGDSEPVIAVAGELTVPILPGEHTLTVAWNEAAEPGLRLRTPKVELTTASSNIVSSLTIPSNRWLMFTAGPTLGPAVLYWPELIALILASLILGRLRSTPLRTHDWLLLGLGFSTSFWLAFAVVAVWLIVHGTRKSWGAHISEPVYRISQIGFGVLTLAAFAAIVAGIGAGLLGNPDMSVTGYASVANELRWFADQTDNAIPEATAYSVPLWAYKVLILAWALWLAFALIRWLPWVWHRFSEEGLWYRREPVPA
;
A
#
# COMPACT_ATOMS: atom_id res chain seq x y z
N MET A 1 0.51 13.54 -28.99
CA MET A 1 0.68 13.47 -27.51
C MET A 1 0.00 12.20 -27.03
N GLY A 2 0.70 11.32 -26.31
CA GLY A 2 0.28 9.94 -26.03
C GLY A 2 -0.76 9.76 -24.92
N VAL A 3 -0.85 10.66 -23.94
CA VAL A 3 -1.71 10.53 -22.76
C VAL A 3 -3.10 11.13 -23.03
N ALA A 4 -4.18 10.41 -22.66
CA ALA A 4 -5.56 10.87 -22.85
C ALA A 4 -6.04 11.77 -21.70
N HIS A 5 -5.79 11.36 -20.45
CA HIS A 5 -6.12 12.18 -19.28
C HIS A 5 -4.95 12.29 -18.29
N ALA A 6 -4.72 13.52 -17.82
CA ALA A 6 -3.73 13.87 -16.78
C ALA A 6 -4.38 14.82 -15.76
N PRO A 7 -5.34 14.33 -14.94
CA PRO A 7 -6.16 15.17 -14.05
C PRO A 7 -5.33 15.88 -12.96
N SER A 8 -4.16 15.34 -12.64
CA SER A 8 -3.23 15.85 -11.63
C SER A 8 -2.30 16.95 -12.16
N SER A 9 -2.23 17.14 -13.47
CA SER A 9 -1.43 18.20 -14.11
C SER A 9 -2.03 19.60 -13.84
N TRP A 10 -1.20 20.64 -13.81
CA TRP A 10 -1.68 22.02 -13.63
C TRP A 10 -2.84 22.40 -14.58
N PRO A 11 -2.76 22.18 -15.92
CA PRO A 11 -3.89 22.47 -16.79
C PRO A 11 -5.09 21.52 -16.56
N GLY A 12 -4.84 20.26 -16.21
CA GLY A 12 -5.90 19.27 -15.94
C GLY A 12 -6.69 19.52 -14.65
N ARG A 13 -6.15 20.28 -13.70
CA ARG A 13 -6.82 20.64 -12.44
C ARG A 13 -7.88 21.72 -12.59
N TRP A 14 -7.83 22.54 -13.65
CA TRP A 14 -8.77 23.64 -13.85
C TRP A 14 -10.16 23.11 -14.23
N LYS A 15 -11.17 23.43 -13.41
CA LYS A 15 -12.59 23.20 -13.72
C LYS A 15 -13.23 24.44 -14.32
N LEU A 16 -14.37 24.28 -15.00
CA LEU A 16 -15.15 25.40 -15.53
C LEU A 16 -15.54 26.41 -14.43
N LEU A 17 -15.88 25.91 -13.23
CA LEU A 17 -16.16 26.75 -12.07
C LEU A 17 -14.95 27.59 -11.65
N ASP A 18 -13.74 27.04 -11.75
CA ASP A 18 -12.51 27.74 -11.35
C ASP A 18 -12.25 28.94 -12.25
N PHE A 19 -12.42 28.75 -13.58
CA PHE A 19 -12.35 29.85 -14.54
C PHE A 19 -13.42 30.91 -14.29
N PHE A 20 -14.65 30.49 -13.99
CA PHE A 20 -15.74 31.41 -13.68
C PHE A 20 -15.44 32.26 -12.42
N LEU A 21 -14.99 31.63 -11.33
CA LEU A 21 -14.62 32.32 -10.10
C LEU A 21 -13.43 33.26 -10.31
N LEU A 22 -12.41 32.82 -11.05
CA LEU A 22 -11.26 33.66 -11.40
C LEU A 22 -11.69 34.91 -12.18
N LEU A 23 -12.55 34.75 -13.20
CA LEU A 23 -13.07 35.86 -13.99
C LEU A 23 -13.93 36.81 -13.15
N ILE A 24 -14.74 36.30 -12.22
CA ILE A 24 -15.51 37.14 -11.29
C ILE A 24 -14.57 37.94 -10.39
N ILE A 25 -13.57 37.32 -9.78
CA ILE A 25 -12.62 38.00 -8.89
C ILE A 25 -11.88 39.10 -9.65
N VAL A 26 -11.36 38.78 -10.84
CA VAL A 26 -10.64 39.73 -11.71
C VAL A 26 -11.55 40.86 -12.20
N GLY A 27 -12.75 40.54 -12.65
CA GLY A 27 -13.73 41.52 -13.14
C GLY A 27 -14.21 42.46 -12.03
N ALA A 28 -14.54 41.90 -10.87
CA ALA A 28 -14.94 42.67 -9.69
C ALA A 28 -13.78 43.54 -9.19
N ALA A 29 -12.57 43.00 -9.10
CA ALA A 29 -11.38 43.78 -8.71
C ALA A 29 -11.08 44.91 -9.70
N THR A 30 -11.21 44.67 -11.01
CA THR A 30 -11.01 45.68 -12.06
C THR A 30 -12.03 46.81 -11.95
N ARG A 31 -13.31 46.47 -11.78
CA ARG A 31 -14.40 47.45 -11.67
C ARG A 31 -14.35 48.22 -10.35
N LEU A 32 -13.92 47.56 -9.27
CA LEU A 32 -13.85 48.17 -7.96
C LEU A 32 -12.55 49.00 -7.82
N LEU A 33 -11.38 48.39 -7.90
CA LEU A 33 -10.10 49.02 -7.57
C LEU A 33 -9.29 49.48 -8.79
N GLY A 34 -9.76 49.22 -10.01
CA GLY A 34 -9.12 49.64 -11.27
C GLY A 34 -8.30 48.53 -11.95
N ARG A 35 -7.82 48.80 -13.18
CA ARG A 35 -7.14 47.82 -14.05
C ARG A 35 -5.93 47.12 -13.42
N TRP A 36 -5.15 47.83 -12.60
CA TRP A 36 -3.97 47.25 -11.94
C TRP A 36 -4.33 46.26 -10.84
N ALA A 37 -5.44 46.50 -10.12
CA ALA A 37 -5.96 45.53 -9.15
C ALA A 37 -6.51 44.29 -9.84
N GLY A 38 -7.15 44.46 -11.02
CA GLY A 38 -7.53 43.35 -11.89
C GLY A 38 -6.34 42.50 -12.33
N ALA A 39 -5.26 43.13 -12.80
CA ALA A 39 -4.03 42.44 -13.20
C ALA A 39 -3.37 41.71 -12.02
N ALA A 40 -3.27 42.35 -10.85
CA ALA A 40 -2.73 41.72 -9.64
C ALA A 40 -3.59 40.52 -9.20
N ALA A 41 -4.91 40.65 -9.23
CA ALA A 41 -5.84 39.56 -8.93
C ALA A 41 -5.69 38.41 -9.94
N LEU A 42 -5.51 38.70 -11.22
CA LEU A 42 -5.32 37.66 -12.25
C LEU A 42 -4.05 36.84 -11.96
N VAL A 43 -2.91 37.50 -11.75
CA VAL A 43 -1.64 36.81 -11.44
C VAL A 43 -1.73 36.06 -10.11
N ALA A 44 -2.31 36.70 -9.08
CA ALA A 44 -2.46 36.10 -7.76
C ALA A 44 -3.36 34.85 -7.77
N MET A 45 -4.50 34.90 -8.47
CA MET A 45 -5.41 33.77 -8.56
C MET A 45 -4.82 32.68 -9.46
N THR A 46 -4.33 33.00 -10.66
CA THR A 46 -3.76 31.96 -11.56
C THR A 46 -2.65 31.13 -10.92
N LEU A 47 -1.78 31.75 -10.11
CA LEU A 47 -0.69 31.05 -9.44
C LEU A 47 -1.11 30.39 -8.11
N GLY A 48 -2.06 30.98 -7.39
CA GLY A 48 -2.44 30.53 -6.04
C GLY A 48 -3.74 29.72 -5.95
N PHE A 49 -4.52 29.58 -7.03
CA PHE A 49 -5.88 29.02 -6.96
C PHE A 49 -5.92 27.57 -6.48
N HIS A 50 -5.02 26.73 -6.97
CA HIS A 50 -4.98 25.30 -6.65
C HIS A 50 -4.05 24.95 -5.48
N GLU A 51 -3.50 25.95 -4.79
CA GLU A 51 -2.69 25.73 -3.60
C GLU A 51 -3.59 25.38 -2.41
N PRO A 52 -3.17 24.42 -1.55
CA PRO A 52 -3.93 24.06 -0.36
C PRO A 52 -4.08 25.27 0.57
N ALA A 53 -5.28 25.41 1.17
CA ALA A 53 -5.64 26.52 2.05
C ALA A 53 -5.60 27.93 1.43
N ALA A 54 -5.61 28.05 0.09
CA ALA A 54 -5.75 29.34 -0.58
C ALA A 54 -7.03 30.07 -0.13
N PRO A 55 -6.96 31.33 0.33
CA PRO A 55 -8.09 32.02 0.98
C PRO A 55 -9.11 32.59 -0.03
N LEU A 56 -9.48 31.82 -1.06
CA LEU A 56 -10.32 32.23 -2.20
C LEU A 56 -11.67 32.85 -1.77
N TRP A 57 -12.38 32.20 -0.86
CA TRP A 57 -13.69 32.68 -0.39
C TRP A 57 -13.60 33.99 0.39
N THR A 58 -12.50 34.21 1.11
CA THR A 58 -12.31 35.47 1.84
C THR A 58 -12.05 36.65 0.90
N TRP A 59 -11.39 36.40 -0.25
CA TRP A 59 -11.25 37.41 -1.32
C TRP A 59 -12.60 37.79 -1.93
N LEU A 60 -13.43 36.80 -2.27
CA LEU A 60 -14.79 37.04 -2.78
C LEU A 60 -15.65 37.79 -1.76
N ASN A 61 -15.59 37.39 -0.49
CA ASN A 61 -16.32 38.08 0.57
C ASN A 61 -15.87 39.54 0.73
N LEU A 62 -14.56 39.80 0.68
CA LEU A 62 -14.04 41.17 0.74
C LEU A 62 -14.48 42.02 -0.47
N LEU A 63 -14.49 41.44 -1.67
CA LEU A 63 -15.00 42.10 -2.88
C LEU A 63 -16.50 42.42 -2.75
N ALA A 64 -17.30 41.50 -2.23
CA ALA A 64 -18.73 41.72 -1.97
C ALA A 64 -18.94 42.84 -0.92
N ALA A 65 -18.16 42.82 0.17
CA ALA A 65 -18.19 43.87 1.18
C ALA A 65 -17.77 45.24 0.62
N ALA A 66 -16.77 45.28 -0.27
CA ALA A 66 -16.33 46.50 -0.94
C ALA A 66 -17.39 47.04 -1.92
N ALA A 67 -18.07 46.16 -2.66
CA ALA A 67 -19.18 46.55 -3.53
C ALA A 67 -20.36 47.12 -2.72
N LEU A 68 -20.71 46.49 -1.60
CA LEU A 68 -21.81 46.93 -0.73
C LEU A 68 -21.58 48.34 -0.19
N VAL A 69 -20.35 48.68 0.20
CA VAL A 69 -19.98 50.03 0.67
C VAL A 69 -20.18 51.10 -0.41
N ARG A 70 -20.05 50.76 -1.69
CA ARG A 70 -20.22 51.72 -2.80
C ARG A 70 -21.68 51.98 -3.17
N VAL A 71 -22.58 51.04 -2.87
CA VAL A 71 -24.01 51.13 -3.19
C VAL A 71 -24.83 51.58 -1.97
N ALA A 72 -24.33 51.38 -0.75
CA ALA A 72 -25.05 51.69 0.48
C ALA A 72 -25.37 53.21 0.62
N PRO A 73 -26.64 53.60 0.87
CA PRO A 73 -27.03 54.99 1.08
C PRO A 73 -26.43 55.57 2.38
N GLN A 74 -26.27 56.89 2.42
CA GLN A 74 -25.72 57.60 3.59
C GLN A 74 -26.61 57.36 4.82
N GLY A 75 -26.02 56.87 5.91
CA GLY A 75 -26.76 56.55 7.15
C GLY A 75 -26.16 55.37 7.93
N ARG A 76 -27.00 54.69 8.73
CA ARG A 76 -26.60 53.53 9.54
C ARG A 76 -26.14 52.35 8.68
N LEU A 77 -26.77 52.13 7.53
CA LEU A 77 -26.45 51.03 6.62
C LEU A 77 -25.02 51.14 6.07
N LEU A 78 -24.61 52.34 5.63
CA LEU A 78 -23.23 52.59 5.19
C LEU A 78 -22.21 52.36 6.33
N ARG A 79 -22.58 52.67 7.57
CA ARG A 79 -21.71 52.40 8.73
C ARG A 79 -21.53 50.90 8.97
N VAL A 80 -22.62 50.14 8.93
CA VAL A 80 -22.58 48.67 9.03
C VAL A 80 -21.78 48.07 7.88
N ALA A 81 -22.00 48.50 6.64
CA ALA A 81 -21.25 48.04 5.47
C ALA A 81 -19.74 48.33 5.59
N LYS A 82 -19.36 49.51 6.11
CA LYS A 82 -17.94 49.85 6.36
C LYS A 82 -17.33 48.98 7.44
N SER A 83 -18.05 48.71 8.53
CA SER A 83 -17.60 47.78 9.58
C SER A 83 -17.48 46.35 9.05
N TYR A 84 -18.44 45.90 8.23
CA TYR A 84 -18.41 44.59 7.58
C TYR A 84 -17.21 44.43 6.65
N ARG A 85 -16.89 45.46 5.85
CA ARG A 85 -15.69 45.49 5.00
C ARG A 85 -14.40 45.41 5.80
N LEU A 86 -14.31 46.13 6.92
CA LEU A 86 -13.14 46.08 7.80
C LEU A 86 -13.00 44.70 8.46
N ALA A 87 -14.10 44.11 8.95
CA ALA A 87 -14.11 42.76 9.50
C ALA A 87 -13.72 41.72 8.45
N SER A 88 -14.25 41.83 7.22
CA SER A 88 -13.90 40.94 6.11
C SER A 88 -12.41 41.05 5.73
N PHE A 89 -11.83 42.26 5.79
CA PHE A 89 -10.39 42.45 5.56
C PHE A 89 -9.54 41.85 6.70
N ALA A 90 -9.97 41.97 7.95
CA ALA A 90 -9.29 41.33 9.08
C ALA A 90 -9.34 39.80 8.99
N VAL A 91 -10.50 39.25 8.59
CA VAL A 91 -10.65 37.81 8.32
C VAL A 91 -9.76 37.38 7.16
N LEU A 92 -9.69 38.15 6.06
CA LEU A 92 -8.75 37.88 4.98
C LEU A 92 -7.31 37.81 5.51
N LEU A 93 -6.85 38.79 6.28
CA LEU A 93 -5.49 38.79 6.83
C LEU A 93 -5.22 37.59 7.74
N LEU A 94 -6.21 37.17 8.52
CA LEU A 94 -6.11 36.00 9.40
C LEU A 94 -5.78 34.72 8.62
N PHE A 95 -6.37 34.53 7.44
CA PHE A 95 -6.09 33.36 6.59
C PHE A 95 -4.91 33.60 5.62
N LEU A 96 -4.75 34.83 5.13
CA LEU A 96 -3.74 35.17 4.14
C LEU A 96 -2.34 35.13 4.73
N VAL A 97 -2.11 35.64 5.94
CA VAL A 97 -0.75 35.67 6.53
C VAL A 97 -0.18 34.26 6.74
N PRO A 98 -0.90 33.31 7.38
CA PRO A 98 -0.43 31.92 7.49
C PRO A 98 -0.23 31.27 6.12
N PHE A 99 -1.12 31.52 5.16
CA PHE A 99 -0.98 31.01 3.79
C PHE A 99 0.30 31.53 3.11
N LEU A 100 0.56 32.84 3.14
CA LEU A 100 1.76 33.43 2.55
C LEU A 100 3.03 32.90 3.22
N LEU A 101 3.03 32.74 4.55
CA LEU A 101 4.15 32.14 5.28
C LEU A 101 4.38 30.69 4.87
N GLY A 102 3.31 29.90 4.72
CA GLY A 102 3.38 28.54 4.19
C GLY A 102 3.98 28.49 2.79
N GLN A 103 3.55 29.37 1.89
CA GLN A 103 4.08 29.46 0.52
C GLN A 103 5.56 29.87 0.49
N ILE A 104 5.98 30.83 1.34
CA ILE A 104 7.39 31.21 1.48
C ILE A 104 8.21 30.03 2.03
N ARG A 105 7.70 29.33 3.05
CA ARG A 105 8.36 28.15 3.62
C ARG A 105 8.58 27.07 2.57
N ILE A 106 7.58 26.74 1.75
CA ILE A 106 7.72 25.75 0.68
C ILE A 106 8.61 26.28 -0.45
N ALA A 107 8.58 27.58 -0.76
CA ALA A 107 9.46 28.16 -1.78
C ALA A 107 10.95 28.10 -1.39
N VAL A 108 11.27 28.25 -0.10
CA VAL A 108 12.64 28.16 0.43
C VAL A 108 13.03 26.72 0.73
N PHE A 109 12.08 25.92 1.22
CA PHE A 109 12.24 24.52 1.61
C PHE A 109 11.17 23.66 0.94
N PRO A 110 11.36 23.26 -0.34
CA PRO A 110 10.40 22.45 -1.09
C PRO A 110 10.04 21.13 -0.42
N GLN A 111 10.97 20.56 0.36
CA GLN A 111 10.78 19.33 1.11
C GLN A 111 9.70 19.39 2.21
N LEU A 112 9.18 20.60 2.52
CA LEU A 112 8.07 20.80 3.45
C LEU A 112 6.70 20.75 2.78
N GLU A 113 6.63 20.47 1.48
CA GLU A 113 5.35 20.31 0.78
C GLU A 113 4.49 19.24 1.49
N PRO A 114 3.22 19.56 1.83
CA PRO A 114 2.36 18.63 2.55
C PRO A 114 2.13 17.36 1.73
N LEU A 115 2.59 16.23 2.25
CA LEU A 115 2.22 14.91 1.75
C LEU A 115 0.74 14.66 2.03
N ALA A 116 -0.09 14.64 0.99
CA ALA A 116 -1.52 14.37 1.09
C ALA A 116 -1.88 12.99 1.69
N HIS A 117 -0.89 12.11 1.93
CA HIS A 117 -1.07 10.75 2.46
C HIS A 117 -0.34 10.44 3.78
N ARG A 118 0.49 11.32 4.34
CA ARG A 118 1.25 11.01 5.58
C ARG A 118 0.58 11.44 6.89
N GLN A 119 -0.51 12.22 6.85
CA GLN A 119 -1.25 12.59 8.08
C GLN A 119 -2.01 11.40 8.71
N GLY A 120 -2.19 10.27 8.00
CA GLY A 120 -2.86 9.08 8.55
C GLY A 120 -1.95 7.96 9.09
N HIS A 121 -0.70 7.86 8.61
CA HIS A 121 0.18 6.72 8.92
C HIS A 121 1.30 7.01 9.94
N ALA A 122 1.66 8.27 10.17
CA ALA A 122 2.75 8.61 11.11
C ALA A 122 2.31 8.53 12.59
N GLU A 123 1.03 8.77 12.91
CA GLU A 123 0.54 8.72 14.30
C GLU A 123 0.23 7.29 14.76
N THR A 124 -0.06 6.35 13.85
CA THR A 124 -0.40 4.96 14.19
C THR A 124 0.85 4.10 14.47
N TRP A 125 1.95 4.29 13.74
CA TRP A 125 3.17 3.50 13.96
C TRP A 125 3.94 3.92 15.23
N GLY A 126 4.00 5.22 15.56
CA GLY A 126 4.66 5.69 16.79
C GLY A 126 3.97 5.26 18.08
N LEU A 127 2.64 5.11 18.06
CA LEU A 127 1.85 4.65 19.21
C LEU A 127 1.92 3.11 19.36
N VAL A 128 1.96 2.37 18.26
CA VAL A 128 2.14 0.90 18.27
C VAL A 128 3.56 0.50 18.70
N GLU A 129 4.59 1.27 18.34
CA GLU A 129 5.97 1.02 18.80
C GLU A 129 6.17 1.35 20.29
N MET A 130 5.52 2.40 20.80
CA MET A 130 5.53 2.72 22.22
C MET A 130 4.73 1.72 23.07
N LEU A 131 3.66 1.13 22.53
CA LEU A 131 2.86 0.10 23.21
C LEU A 131 3.54 -1.28 23.18
N THR A 132 4.25 -1.63 22.10
CA THR A 132 5.01 -2.89 22.01
C THR A 132 6.28 -2.89 22.86
N ARG A 133 6.98 -1.75 23.00
CA ARG A 133 8.12 -1.63 23.94
C ARG A 133 7.73 -1.70 25.43
N ARG A 134 6.46 -1.44 25.77
CA ARG A 134 5.96 -1.57 27.16
C ARG A 134 5.41 -2.96 27.50
N ALA A 135 5.29 -3.86 26.52
CA ALA A 135 4.65 -5.17 26.68
C ALA A 135 5.61 -6.37 26.52
N SER A 136 6.93 -6.16 26.63
CA SER A 136 7.88 -7.27 26.71
C SER A 136 8.35 -7.48 28.15
N PRO A 137 7.84 -8.48 28.90
CA PRO A 137 8.60 -9.07 29.98
C PRO A 137 9.71 -9.93 29.36
N SER A 138 10.95 -9.64 29.76
CA SER A 138 12.14 -10.45 29.51
C SER A 138 11.89 -11.94 29.83
N PRO A 139 12.25 -12.91 28.95
CA PRO A 139 12.26 -14.32 29.31
C PRO A 139 13.51 -14.61 30.15
N GLY A 140 13.41 -14.30 31.44
CA GLY A 140 14.34 -14.74 32.48
C GLY A 140 13.68 -15.82 33.34
N ALA A 141 14.10 -17.06 33.14
CA ALA A 141 14.11 -18.17 34.09
C ALA A 141 12.83 -18.45 34.92
N MET A 142 12.06 -19.46 34.49
CA MET A 142 11.46 -20.41 35.44
C MET A 142 11.18 -21.75 34.73
N PHE A 143 12.19 -22.60 34.61
CA PHE A 143 11.96 -24.04 34.46
C PHE A 143 11.63 -24.59 35.85
N LYS A 144 10.42 -25.11 36.01
CA LYS A 144 10.06 -25.99 37.12
C LYS A 144 10.05 -27.41 36.56
N ASP A 145 10.95 -28.24 37.08
CA ASP A 145 11.00 -29.67 36.79
C ASP A 145 9.72 -30.37 37.26
N GLU A 146 9.04 -31.03 36.34
CA GLU A 146 8.24 -32.22 36.61
C GLU A 146 8.61 -33.30 35.58
N PRO A 147 8.77 -34.57 35.99
CA PRO A 147 9.32 -35.61 35.13
C PRO A 147 8.29 -36.09 34.12
N ALA A 148 8.68 -36.06 32.84
CA ALA A 148 7.93 -36.68 31.76
C ALA A 148 7.99 -38.21 31.89
N VAL A 149 6.83 -38.85 32.00
CA VAL A 149 6.66 -40.27 31.71
C VAL A 149 6.67 -40.42 30.19
N GLU A 150 7.70 -41.10 29.68
CA GLU A 150 7.78 -41.57 28.30
C GLU A 150 6.57 -42.46 27.98
N ALA A 151 5.69 -41.97 27.12
CA ALA A 151 4.82 -42.82 26.32
C ALA A 151 5.39 -42.83 24.90
N GLU A 152 6.02 -43.96 24.56
CA GLU A 152 6.46 -44.28 23.21
C GLU A 152 5.32 -44.05 22.21
N ARG A 153 5.43 -42.98 21.42
CA ARG A 153 4.69 -42.86 20.16
C ARG A 153 5.60 -43.39 19.06
N HIS A 154 5.26 -44.57 18.57
CA HIS A 154 5.72 -45.02 17.25
C HIS A 154 5.38 -43.93 16.23
N VAL A 155 6.41 -43.26 15.76
CA VAL A 155 6.36 -42.49 14.52
C VAL A 155 6.33 -43.53 13.41
N GLU A 156 5.16 -43.75 12.82
CA GLU A 156 5.08 -44.33 11.49
C GLU A 156 5.82 -43.39 10.54
N GLU A 157 7.01 -43.81 10.14
CA GLU A 157 7.71 -43.23 9.01
C GLU A 157 6.85 -43.48 7.76
N VAL A 158 6.02 -42.49 7.42
CA VAL A 158 5.48 -42.38 6.07
C VAL A 158 6.68 -42.05 5.19
N VAL A 159 7.35 -43.08 4.68
CA VAL A 159 8.26 -42.95 3.55
C VAL A 159 7.41 -42.51 2.37
N VAL A 160 7.31 -41.19 2.18
CA VAL A 160 6.81 -40.60 0.95
C VAL A 160 7.85 -40.89 -0.13
N VAL A 161 7.77 -42.08 -0.74
CA VAL A 161 8.46 -42.38 -2.00
C VAL A 161 7.70 -41.64 -3.11
N GLY A 162 7.98 -40.35 -3.19
CA GLY A 162 7.25 -39.44 -4.05
C GLY A 162 7.51 -38.00 -3.65
N ALA A 163 8.78 -37.62 -3.45
CA ALA A 163 9.12 -36.21 -3.48
C ALA A 163 8.63 -35.67 -4.83
N PRO A 164 7.74 -34.67 -4.89
CA PRO A 164 7.48 -34.00 -6.15
C PRO A 164 8.84 -33.48 -6.60
N ARG A 165 9.32 -33.93 -7.76
CA ARG A 165 10.51 -33.39 -8.41
C ARG A 165 10.25 -31.89 -8.54
N ARG A 166 10.76 -31.10 -7.59
CA ARG A 166 10.83 -29.65 -7.69
C ARG A 166 11.76 -29.41 -8.86
N PHE A 167 11.20 -29.22 -10.04
CA PHE A 167 11.95 -28.79 -11.21
C PHE A 167 12.85 -27.64 -10.78
N ARG A 168 14.17 -27.81 -10.95
CA ARG A 168 15.11 -26.69 -10.86
C ARG A 168 14.50 -25.58 -11.71
N ARG A 169 14.23 -24.40 -11.13
CA ARG A 169 13.64 -23.27 -11.87
C ARG A 169 14.68 -22.44 -12.60
N TYR A 170 15.95 -22.58 -12.22
CA TYR A 170 17.06 -21.79 -12.74
C TYR A 170 18.26 -22.69 -13.08
N ASP A 171 18.97 -22.29 -14.12
CA ASP A 171 20.24 -22.88 -14.55
C ASP A 171 21.32 -22.65 -13.46
N GLU A 172 22.14 -23.66 -13.19
CA GLU A 172 23.12 -23.68 -12.09
C GLU A 172 24.22 -22.63 -12.25
N ASN A 173 24.45 -22.17 -13.50
CA ASN A 173 25.41 -21.11 -13.83
C ASN A 173 24.76 -19.75 -14.15
N ALA A 174 23.43 -19.62 -14.00
CA ALA A 174 22.78 -18.33 -14.23
C ALA A 174 23.07 -17.37 -13.08
N LEU A 175 23.80 -16.28 -13.38
CA LEU A 175 23.92 -15.13 -12.48
C LEU A 175 22.54 -14.47 -12.37
N LEU A 176 21.82 -14.78 -11.29
CA LEU A 176 20.60 -14.06 -10.95
C LEU A 176 21.01 -12.65 -10.52
N GLN A 177 20.49 -11.63 -11.18
CA GLN A 177 20.78 -10.25 -10.80
C GLN A 177 19.93 -9.89 -9.58
N ALA A 178 20.53 -9.20 -8.60
CA ALA A 178 19.77 -8.65 -7.48
C ALA A 178 18.94 -7.42 -7.90
N GLY A 179 19.27 -6.82 -9.04
CA GLY A 179 18.75 -5.53 -9.51
C GLY A 179 19.41 -4.36 -8.77
N PRO A 180 18.99 -3.11 -9.05
CA PRO A 180 19.32 -1.99 -8.18
C PRO A 180 18.60 -2.11 -6.83
N GLY A 181 19.01 -1.29 -5.85
CA GLY A 181 18.30 -1.19 -4.57
C GLY A 181 16.82 -0.81 -4.78
N ARG A 182 15.92 -1.45 -4.05
CA ARG A 182 14.47 -1.21 -4.16
C ARG A 182 14.05 0.03 -3.36
N PRO A 183 13.48 1.09 -3.98
CA PRO A 183 12.96 2.23 -3.23
C PRO A 183 11.84 1.82 -2.28
N ASP A 184 11.87 2.31 -1.03
CA ASP A 184 10.88 1.99 0.03
C ASP A 184 10.01 3.20 0.42
N TRP A 185 10.13 4.30 -0.31
CA TRP A 185 9.46 5.57 -0.01
C TRP A 185 8.40 5.92 -1.06
N GLU A 186 7.36 6.60 -0.59
CA GLU A 186 6.32 7.18 -1.45
C GLU A 186 6.16 8.67 -1.16
N TRP A 187 5.81 9.45 -2.19
CA TRP A 187 5.55 10.89 -2.07
C TRP A 187 4.22 11.29 -2.73
N THR A 188 4.25 12.11 -3.78
CA THR A 188 3.06 12.52 -4.54
C THR A 188 2.83 11.58 -5.71
N SER A 189 1.66 10.94 -5.75
CA SER A 189 1.25 10.09 -6.86
C SER A 189 0.53 10.90 -7.93
N TYR A 190 0.93 10.71 -9.19
CA TYR A 190 0.29 11.33 -10.35
C TYR A 190 -0.27 10.23 -11.25
N SER A 191 -1.59 10.18 -11.39
CA SER A 191 -2.25 9.25 -12.31
C SER A 191 -2.31 9.81 -13.73
N LEU A 192 -2.03 8.93 -14.70
CA LEU A 192 -2.15 9.17 -16.12
C LEU A 192 -2.99 8.04 -16.70
N SER A 193 -3.94 8.36 -17.58
CA SER A 193 -4.76 7.34 -18.23
C SER A 193 -4.75 7.49 -19.74
N TRP A 194 -4.91 6.35 -20.41
CA TRP A 194 -4.96 6.21 -21.86
C TRP A 194 -6.29 5.61 -22.25
N ASP A 195 -6.94 6.19 -23.25
CA ASP A 195 -8.17 5.67 -23.78
C ASP A 195 -7.85 4.78 -25.00
N GLY A 196 -8.05 3.48 -24.84
CA GLY A 196 -7.81 2.48 -25.89
C GLY A 196 -6.36 1.93 -25.94
N PRO A 197 -6.09 1.03 -26.89
CA PRO A 197 -4.79 0.38 -27.03
C PRO A 197 -3.69 1.39 -27.43
N VAL A 198 -2.51 1.27 -26.79
CA VAL A 198 -1.34 2.13 -27.05
C VAL A 198 -0.49 1.51 -28.16
N ASP A 199 -0.38 2.21 -29.29
CA ASP A 199 0.47 1.81 -30.41
C ASP A 199 1.97 1.96 -30.07
N THR A 200 2.81 1.12 -30.67
CA THR A 200 4.27 1.07 -30.46
C THR A 200 5.00 2.37 -30.80
N GLU A 201 4.45 3.19 -31.72
CA GLU A 201 5.03 4.49 -32.11
C GLU A 201 4.64 5.65 -31.16
N ARG A 202 3.72 5.43 -30.20
CA ARG A 202 3.24 6.49 -29.30
C ARG A 202 4.25 6.81 -28.20
N THR A 203 4.91 7.96 -28.32
CA THR A 203 5.81 8.49 -27.28
C THR A 203 5.09 9.38 -26.24
N MET A 204 5.67 9.42 -25.03
CA MET A 204 5.27 10.30 -23.94
C MET A 204 6.47 11.12 -23.45
N ARG A 205 6.25 12.40 -23.13
CA ARG A 205 7.27 13.25 -22.50
C ARG A 205 6.69 13.90 -21.24
N LEU A 206 7.31 13.63 -20.10
CA LEU A 206 7.02 14.31 -18.83
C LEU A 206 7.86 15.59 -18.74
N VAL A 207 7.23 16.70 -18.42
CA VAL A 207 7.91 17.98 -18.14
C VAL A 207 7.64 18.33 -16.69
N ILE A 208 8.67 18.19 -15.85
CA ILE A 208 8.62 18.50 -14.43
C ILE A 208 9.27 19.87 -14.25
N MET A 209 8.58 20.78 -13.55
CA MET A 209 9.14 22.10 -13.25
C MET A 209 10.25 21.94 -12.21
N PRO A 210 11.45 22.51 -12.43
CA PRO A 210 12.53 22.43 -11.46
C PRO A 210 12.22 23.27 -10.22
N ASP A 211 12.82 22.91 -9.08
CA ASP A 211 12.55 23.53 -7.77
C ASP A 211 12.70 25.06 -7.77
N TRP A 212 13.73 25.58 -8.46
CA TRP A 212 13.96 27.02 -8.55
C TRP A 212 12.82 27.76 -9.27
N LEU A 213 12.22 27.13 -10.30
CA LEU A 213 11.12 27.73 -11.05
C LEU A 213 9.85 27.73 -10.19
N VAL A 214 9.59 26.63 -9.47
CA VAL A 214 8.50 26.55 -8.51
C VAL A 214 8.66 27.60 -7.42
N ALA A 215 9.87 27.77 -6.87
CA ALA A 215 10.18 28.80 -5.88
C ALA A 215 9.90 30.21 -6.43
N VAL A 216 10.35 30.53 -7.65
CA VAL A 216 10.07 31.82 -8.30
C VAL A 216 8.56 32.03 -8.48
N LEU A 217 7.82 31.03 -8.94
CA LEU A 217 6.36 31.11 -9.12
C LEU A 217 5.64 31.31 -7.78
N ARG A 218 6.06 30.62 -6.71
CA ARG A 218 5.51 30.81 -5.36
C ARG A 218 5.83 32.21 -4.81
N PHE A 219 7.05 32.72 -4.99
CA PHE A 219 7.38 34.11 -4.61
C PHE A 219 6.57 35.13 -5.40
N MET A 220 6.36 34.89 -6.71
CA MET A 220 5.49 35.71 -7.55
C MET A 220 4.03 35.66 -7.07
N ALA A 221 3.52 34.49 -6.69
CA ALA A 221 2.18 34.33 -6.12
C ALA A 221 2.04 35.11 -4.79
N VAL A 222 3.01 34.95 -3.88
CA VAL A 222 3.07 35.66 -2.60
C VAL A 222 3.12 37.16 -2.81
N GLY A 223 3.98 37.63 -3.72
CA GLY A 223 4.11 39.04 -4.09
C GLY A 223 2.81 39.60 -4.67
N ALA A 224 2.18 38.88 -5.61
CA ALA A 224 0.93 39.29 -6.24
C ALA A 224 -0.24 39.35 -5.24
N LEU A 225 -0.39 38.35 -4.37
CA LEU A 225 -1.38 38.34 -3.29
C LEU A 225 -1.13 39.45 -2.27
N GLY A 226 0.13 39.69 -1.90
CA GLY A 226 0.53 40.78 -1.01
C GLY A 226 0.22 42.15 -1.60
N VAL A 227 0.52 42.37 -2.89
CA VAL A 227 0.17 43.59 -3.62
C VAL A 227 -1.35 43.75 -3.69
N PHE A 228 -2.10 42.68 -3.98
CA PHE A 228 -3.55 42.74 -4.04
C PHE A 228 -4.16 43.12 -2.68
N ALA A 229 -3.67 42.53 -1.58
CA ALA A 229 -4.06 42.90 -0.22
C ALA A 229 -3.70 44.35 0.12
N ALA A 230 -2.53 44.82 -0.30
CA ALA A 230 -2.08 46.19 -0.09
C ALA A 230 -2.95 47.20 -0.85
N LEU A 231 -3.43 46.87 -2.06
CA LEU A 231 -4.38 47.71 -2.80
C LEU A 231 -5.73 47.84 -2.07
N PHE A 232 -6.22 46.76 -1.48
CA PHE A 232 -7.40 46.81 -0.61
C PHE A 232 -7.17 47.61 0.67
N ALA A 233 -6.01 47.45 1.31
CA ALA A 233 -5.64 48.28 2.45
C ALA A 233 -5.64 49.76 2.04
N TYR A 234 -5.11 50.09 0.87
CA TYR A 234 -5.13 51.45 0.33
C TYR A 234 -6.55 51.98 0.06
N ASP A 235 -7.48 51.17 -0.48
CA ASP A 235 -8.88 51.58 -0.67
C ASP A 235 -9.66 51.70 0.66
N ILE A 236 -9.39 50.83 1.63
CA ILE A 236 -10.07 50.81 2.92
C ILE A 236 -9.65 51.98 3.79
N PHE A 237 -8.34 52.22 3.87
CA PHE A 237 -7.75 53.27 4.71
C PHE A 237 -7.52 54.58 3.94
N GLY A 238 -7.68 54.58 2.61
CA GLY A 238 -7.48 55.71 1.70
C GLY A 238 -6.01 56.15 1.58
N ALA A 239 -5.79 57.32 0.96
CA ALA A 239 -4.50 58.03 0.95
C ALA A 239 -4.02 58.51 2.35
N ARG A 240 -4.56 57.97 3.45
CA ARG A 240 -3.95 58.05 4.79
C ARG A 240 -2.68 57.19 4.90
N TRP A 241 -2.40 56.36 3.89
CA TRP A 241 -1.09 55.78 3.62
C TRP A 241 -0.26 56.70 2.67
N ARG A 242 -0.08 57.95 3.06
CA ARG A 242 1.12 58.80 2.86
C ARG A 242 1.23 59.63 4.14
N TRP A 243 2.41 60.20 4.44
CA TRP A 243 2.63 61.10 5.58
C TRP A 243 1.42 62.06 5.85
N PRO A 244 1.13 62.39 7.13
CA PRO A 244 -0.16 62.90 7.61
C PRO A 244 -0.37 64.39 7.21
N PRO A 245 -1.57 65.04 7.35
CA PRO A 245 -2.32 65.09 8.61
C PRO A 245 -3.88 65.15 8.62
N LYS A 246 -4.38 64.73 9.81
CA LYS A 246 -5.59 65.11 10.57
C LYS A 246 -6.97 64.97 9.90
N ILE A 247 -7.86 64.17 10.51
CA ILE A 247 -9.11 64.64 11.13
C ILE A 247 -9.87 63.49 11.82
N ALA A 248 -10.26 63.84 13.05
CA ALA A 248 -11.33 63.42 13.95
C ALA A 248 -12.18 62.18 13.64
N LEU A 249 -12.21 61.28 14.62
CA LEU A 249 -13.18 60.21 14.78
C LEU A 249 -14.30 60.69 15.72
N ARG A 250 -15.56 60.62 15.29
CA ARG A 250 -16.73 60.58 16.18
C ARG A 250 -17.24 59.15 16.24
N SER A 251 -17.41 58.67 17.46
CA SER A 251 -17.72 57.31 17.87
C SER A 251 -19.11 56.84 17.42
N THR A 252 -19.24 55.53 17.18
CA THR A 252 -20.22 54.62 17.81
C THR A 252 -20.18 53.26 17.12
N GLY A 253 -19.87 52.21 17.90
CA GLY A 253 -20.05 50.81 17.53
C GLY A 253 -18.82 49.91 17.68
N ALA A 254 -18.22 49.86 18.88
CA ALA A 254 -17.16 48.91 19.23
C ALA A 254 -17.72 47.85 20.19
N THR A 255 -18.35 46.82 19.64
CA THR A 255 -18.62 45.53 20.29
C THR A 255 -18.95 44.49 19.20
N ALA A 256 -17.94 44.01 18.47
CA ALA A 256 -18.12 42.87 17.55
C ALA A 256 -16.82 42.09 17.25
N ALA A 257 -15.78 42.20 18.09
CA ALA A 257 -14.47 41.57 17.81
C ALA A 257 -13.91 40.73 18.97
N VAL A 258 -14.74 40.32 19.93
CA VAL A 258 -14.32 39.44 21.05
C VAL A 258 -15.01 38.08 21.03
N ALA A 259 -15.93 37.82 20.08
CA ALA A 259 -16.69 36.57 19.99
C ALA A 259 -16.39 35.74 18.72
N VAL A 260 -15.13 35.70 18.27
CA VAL A 260 -14.65 34.76 17.22
C VAL A 260 -13.55 33.82 17.76
N PHE A 261 -13.22 33.92 19.05
CA PHE A 261 -12.20 33.06 19.68
C PHE A 261 -12.82 31.85 20.42
N ALA A 262 -13.88 31.24 19.87
CA ALA A 262 -14.57 30.11 20.49
C ALA A 262 -15.19 29.08 19.53
N VAL A 263 -14.65 28.89 18.30
CA VAL A 263 -15.12 27.83 17.37
C VAL A 263 -13.97 27.13 16.62
N VAL A 264 -12.86 26.76 17.26
CA VAL A 264 -11.95 25.72 16.71
C VAL A 264 -11.34 24.86 17.83
N LEU A 265 -12.18 24.34 18.72
CA LEU A 265 -11.84 23.24 19.61
C LEU A 265 -13.02 22.26 19.61
N ALA A 266 -13.02 21.38 18.61
CA ALA A 266 -13.68 20.06 18.56
C ALA A 266 -13.78 19.65 17.08
N GLY A 267 -12.72 19.02 16.58
CA GLY A 267 -12.79 18.26 15.34
C GLY A 267 -13.59 16.98 15.57
N ASP A 268 -14.36 16.60 14.54
CA ASP A 268 -15.11 15.36 14.40
C ASP A 268 -14.27 14.13 14.80
N GLU A 269 -14.68 13.40 15.84
CA GLU A 269 -14.44 11.96 15.92
C GLU A 269 -15.71 11.25 15.44
N ARG A 270 -15.69 10.81 14.18
CA ARG A 270 -16.67 9.84 13.70
C ARG A 270 -16.14 8.46 14.04
N ALA A 271 -16.59 7.91 15.17
CA ALA A 271 -16.40 6.52 15.52
C ALA A 271 -17.17 5.64 14.52
N TRP A 272 -16.47 4.76 13.81
CA TRP A 272 -17.06 3.68 13.02
C TRP A 272 -17.22 2.46 13.94
N ALA A 273 -18.37 1.80 13.84
CA ALA A 273 -18.59 0.49 14.47
C ALA A 273 -17.90 -0.57 13.59
N ASP A 274 -16.84 -1.17 14.11
CA ASP A 274 -16.12 -2.25 13.46
C ASP A 274 -16.95 -3.54 13.49
N PRO A 275 -17.24 -4.19 12.36
CA PRO A 275 -17.73 -5.56 12.35
C PRO A 275 -16.63 -6.51 12.86
N PRO A 276 -16.99 -7.67 13.45
CA PRO A 276 -16.01 -8.59 14.00
C PRO A 276 -15.03 -9.07 12.90
N PRO A 277 -13.74 -9.21 13.22
CA PRO A 277 -12.70 -9.58 12.27
C PRO A 277 -12.98 -10.94 11.64
N ALA A 278 -12.59 -11.09 10.36
CA ALA A 278 -12.85 -12.29 9.55
C ALA A 278 -12.38 -13.60 10.22
N GLU A 279 -11.35 -13.52 11.05
CA GLU A 279 -10.80 -14.63 11.84
C GLU A 279 -11.86 -15.28 12.75
N VAL A 280 -12.73 -14.48 13.37
CA VAL A 280 -13.81 -14.99 14.26
C VAL A 280 -14.90 -15.70 13.45
N LEU A 281 -15.18 -15.22 12.23
CA LEU A 281 -16.15 -15.84 11.33
C LEU A 281 -15.61 -17.16 10.77
N ASP A 282 -14.33 -17.21 10.42
CA ASP A 282 -13.67 -18.44 9.94
C ASP A 282 -13.54 -19.47 11.06
N GLU A 283 -13.26 -19.06 12.31
CA GLU A 283 -13.25 -19.96 13.46
C GLU A 283 -14.64 -20.54 13.75
N LEU A 284 -15.69 -19.70 13.72
CA LEU A 284 -17.08 -20.16 13.87
C LEU A 284 -17.48 -21.13 12.76
N LYS A 285 -17.06 -20.86 11.51
CA LYS A 285 -17.29 -21.75 10.36
C LYS A 285 -16.58 -23.08 10.53
N GLN A 286 -15.31 -23.09 10.97
CA GLN A 286 -14.56 -24.32 11.22
C GLN A 286 -15.18 -25.16 12.33
N ARG A 287 -15.62 -24.52 13.44
CA ARG A 287 -16.26 -25.24 14.56
C ARG A 287 -17.62 -25.81 14.19
N LEU A 288 -18.43 -25.09 13.42
CA LEU A 288 -19.78 -25.52 13.02
C LEU A 288 -19.79 -26.60 11.92
N LEU A 289 -18.74 -26.67 11.09
CA LEU A 289 -18.62 -27.62 9.99
C LEU A 289 -17.62 -28.76 10.25
N ALA A 290 -17.15 -28.91 11.50
CA ALA A 290 -16.23 -29.98 11.85
C ALA A 290 -16.92 -31.35 11.64
N PRO A 291 -16.35 -32.24 10.82
CA PRO A 291 -16.89 -33.57 10.62
C PRO A 291 -16.79 -34.41 11.91
N PRO A 292 -17.68 -35.38 12.14
CA PRO A 292 -17.59 -36.28 13.28
C PRO A 292 -16.30 -37.11 13.22
N SER A 293 -15.82 -37.57 14.37
CA SER A 293 -14.54 -38.29 14.49
C SER A 293 -14.47 -39.59 13.69
N CYS A 294 -15.62 -40.19 13.36
CA CYS A 294 -15.72 -41.39 12.53
C CYS A 294 -15.59 -41.14 11.02
N ALA A 295 -15.60 -39.88 10.56
CA ALA A 295 -15.53 -39.56 9.13
C ALA A 295 -14.16 -39.95 8.55
N PRO A 296 -14.08 -40.56 7.35
CA PRO A 296 -15.15 -40.76 6.38
C PRO A 296 -15.91 -42.10 6.49
N ARG A 297 -15.63 -42.95 7.50
CA ARG A 297 -16.21 -44.30 7.64
C ARG A 297 -17.15 -44.42 8.85
N CYS A 298 -18.16 -43.55 8.92
CA CYS A 298 -19.16 -43.58 10.00
C CYS A 298 -20.20 -44.71 9.87
N ALA A 299 -20.29 -45.35 8.69
CA ALA A 299 -21.04 -46.57 8.50
C ALA A 299 -20.33 -47.50 7.51
N GLU A 300 -20.50 -48.81 7.70
CA GLU A 300 -19.92 -49.85 6.86
C GLU A 300 -20.93 -50.96 6.59
N ILE A 301 -20.96 -51.43 5.33
CA ILE A 301 -21.75 -52.61 4.95
C ILE A 301 -20.88 -53.85 5.17
N VAL A 302 -21.24 -54.64 6.16
CA VAL A 302 -20.43 -55.79 6.62
C VAL A 302 -20.64 -57.00 5.72
N ASP A 303 -21.88 -57.26 5.33
CA ASP A 303 -22.25 -58.40 4.49
C ASP A 303 -23.44 -58.02 3.60
N ALA A 304 -23.45 -58.54 2.37
CA ALA A 304 -24.53 -58.37 1.42
C ALA A 304 -24.83 -59.70 0.70
N ASP A 305 -26.11 -60.08 0.68
CA ASP A 305 -26.60 -61.27 -0.01
C ASP A 305 -27.62 -60.85 -1.08
N VAL A 306 -27.33 -61.21 -2.33
CA VAL A 306 -28.11 -60.79 -3.50
C VAL A 306 -28.81 -62.00 -4.10
N VAL A 307 -30.14 -61.98 -4.14
CA VAL A 307 -30.94 -63.02 -4.79
C VAL A 307 -31.61 -62.41 -6.02
N VAL A 308 -31.38 -63.02 -7.18
CA VAL A 308 -31.89 -62.55 -8.47
C VAL A 308 -32.81 -63.61 -9.07
N GLU A 309 -34.10 -63.30 -9.10
CA GLU A 309 -35.16 -64.11 -9.73
C GLU A 309 -35.48 -63.60 -11.14
N GLU A 310 -36.44 -64.20 -11.85
CA GLU A 310 -36.66 -63.97 -13.30
C GLU A 310 -36.98 -62.50 -13.67
N GLY A 311 -37.51 -61.70 -12.74
CA GLY A 311 -37.83 -60.29 -12.95
C GLY A 311 -37.67 -59.37 -11.72
N GLU A 312 -37.29 -59.91 -10.57
CA GLU A 312 -37.14 -59.16 -9.32
C GLU A 312 -35.82 -59.51 -8.64
N MET A 313 -35.21 -58.53 -7.98
CA MET A 313 -33.98 -58.70 -7.25
C MET A 313 -34.15 -58.21 -5.81
N THR A 314 -33.68 -59.05 -4.89
CA THR A 314 -33.68 -58.77 -3.46
C THR A 314 -32.24 -58.72 -2.96
N VAL A 315 -31.88 -57.64 -2.26
CA VAL A 315 -30.58 -57.49 -1.60
C VAL A 315 -30.79 -57.41 -0.09
N ARG A 316 -30.21 -58.34 0.66
CA ARG A 316 -30.16 -58.29 2.12
C ARG A 316 -28.78 -57.83 2.54
N MET A 317 -28.68 -56.79 3.36
CA MET A 317 -27.39 -56.26 3.80
C MET A 317 -27.38 -55.96 5.29
N VAL A 318 -26.23 -56.20 5.92
CA VAL A 318 -25.98 -55.83 7.32
C VAL A 318 -25.11 -54.58 7.35
N VAL A 319 -25.61 -53.51 7.95
CA VAL A 319 -24.94 -52.22 8.03
C VAL A 319 -24.65 -51.88 9.49
N HIS A 320 -23.41 -51.53 9.81
CA HIS A 320 -23.03 -51.00 11.11
C HIS A 320 -22.83 -49.49 10.98
N ALA A 321 -23.60 -48.70 11.74
CA ALA A 321 -23.46 -47.25 11.84
C ALA A 321 -22.94 -46.87 13.23
N VAL A 322 -21.90 -46.05 13.31
CA VAL A 322 -21.29 -45.59 14.57
C VAL A 322 -21.99 -44.34 15.10
N GLU A 323 -22.53 -43.52 14.20
CA GLU A 323 -23.32 -42.32 14.47
C GLU A 323 -24.50 -42.25 13.48
N ASP A 324 -25.43 -41.32 13.68
CA ASP A 324 -26.55 -41.08 12.78
C ASP A 324 -26.04 -40.63 11.40
N VAL A 325 -26.19 -41.48 10.39
CA VAL A 325 -25.54 -41.29 9.09
C VAL A 325 -26.41 -41.75 7.93
N ALA A 326 -26.27 -41.06 6.80
CA ALA A 326 -26.95 -41.41 5.56
C ALA A 326 -26.09 -42.38 4.74
N VAL A 327 -26.51 -43.65 4.67
CA VAL A 327 -25.78 -44.71 3.95
C VAL A 327 -26.26 -44.80 2.50
N PRO A 328 -25.36 -44.82 1.50
CA PRO A 328 -25.74 -44.94 0.10
C PRO A 328 -26.17 -46.39 -0.22
N MET A 329 -27.27 -46.52 -0.95
CA MET A 329 -27.85 -47.79 -1.39
C MET A 329 -27.33 -48.19 -2.79
N PRO A 330 -27.20 -49.49 -3.09
CA PRO A 330 -26.78 -49.96 -4.41
C PRO A 330 -27.82 -49.64 -5.51
N GLY A 331 -27.32 -49.39 -6.72
CA GLY A 331 -28.14 -49.11 -7.90
C GLY A 331 -27.92 -47.73 -8.54
N THR A 332 -28.61 -47.47 -9.65
CA THR A 332 -28.51 -46.19 -10.38
C THR A 332 -29.89 -45.70 -10.85
N ALA A 333 -29.94 -44.45 -11.33
CA ALA A 333 -31.17 -43.88 -11.87
C ALA A 333 -31.66 -44.56 -13.17
N GLN A 334 -30.74 -45.10 -13.99
CA GLN A 334 -31.03 -45.73 -15.29
C GLN A 334 -30.93 -47.28 -15.26
N GLY A 335 -30.41 -47.86 -14.18
CA GLY A 335 -30.28 -49.31 -13.97
C GLY A 335 -31.26 -49.85 -12.92
N TRP A 336 -30.85 -50.90 -12.19
CA TRP A 336 -31.64 -51.43 -11.07
C TRP A 336 -31.76 -50.41 -9.94
N ARG A 337 -32.96 -50.28 -9.37
CA ARG A 337 -33.24 -49.42 -8.22
C ARG A 337 -34.20 -50.13 -7.26
N PRO A 338 -33.98 -50.02 -5.95
CA PRO A 338 -34.91 -50.55 -4.97
C PRO A 338 -36.23 -49.75 -5.01
N GLN A 339 -37.37 -50.45 -5.05
CA GLN A 339 -38.70 -49.87 -4.88
C GLN A 339 -39.15 -49.89 -3.42
N ARG A 340 -38.65 -50.87 -2.64
CA ARG A 340 -38.89 -50.98 -1.20
C ARG A 340 -37.58 -51.19 -0.48
N ILE A 341 -37.39 -50.49 0.64
CA ILE A 341 -36.24 -50.63 1.53
C ILE A 341 -36.79 -50.81 2.93
N ARG A 342 -36.45 -51.92 3.59
CA ARG A 342 -36.93 -52.27 4.93
C ARG A 342 -35.77 -52.42 5.90
N ALA A 343 -35.96 -51.99 7.14
CA ALA A 343 -35.14 -52.41 8.28
C ALA A 343 -36.00 -53.31 9.18
N GLY A 344 -35.75 -54.62 9.18
CA GLY A 344 -36.64 -55.58 9.82
C GLY A 344 -38.05 -55.56 9.22
N GLN A 345 -39.05 -55.10 9.98
CA GLN A 345 -40.45 -54.99 9.53
C GLN A 345 -40.88 -53.56 9.14
N ALA A 346 -40.02 -52.56 9.32
CA ALA A 346 -40.34 -51.16 9.03
C ALA A 346 -39.83 -50.72 7.66
N ASP A 347 -40.67 -50.08 6.86
CA ASP A 347 -40.26 -49.44 5.60
C ASP A 347 -39.49 -48.13 5.91
N LEU A 348 -38.33 -47.95 5.28
CA LEU A 348 -37.49 -46.75 5.42
C LEU A 348 -37.66 -45.79 4.25
N ALA A 349 -37.67 -44.49 4.56
CA ALA A 349 -37.64 -43.45 3.54
C ALA A 349 -36.22 -43.26 3.00
N ALA A 350 -36.06 -43.28 1.68
CA ALA A 350 -34.80 -42.98 0.99
C ALA A 350 -34.87 -41.61 0.30
N ARG A 351 -33.76 -40.88 0.33
CA ARG A 351 -33.62 -39.59 -0.37
C ARG A 351 -32.52 -39.67 -1.41
N ARG A 352 -32.75 -39.08 -2.58
CA ARG A 352 -31.75 -38.99 -3.65
C ARG A 352 -30.86 -37.76 -3.42
N GLY A 353 -29.55 -37.95 -3.45
CA GLY A 353 -28.57 -36.86 -3.42
C GLY A 353 -28.43 -36.15 -4.77
N SER A 354 -27.69 -35.04 -4.81
CA SER A 354 -27.37 -34.29 -6.05
C SER A 354 -26.52 -35.11 -7.03
N ASP A 355 -25.81 -36.11 -6.54
CA ASP A 355 -25.04 -37.12 -7.28
C ASP A 355 -25.91 -38.26 -7.85
N GLY A 356 -27.23 -38.24 -7.60
CA GLY A 356 -28.17 -39.23 -8.13
C GLY A 356 -28.22 -40.55 -7.36
N VAL A 357 -27.41 -40.71 -6.31
CA VAL A 357 -27.36 -41.90 -5.43
C VAL A 357 -28.49 -41.85 -4.39
N LEU A 358 -29.16 -42.99 -4.18
CA LEU A 358 -30.17 -43.14 -3.12
C LEU A 358 -29.48 -43.33 -1.77
N ARG A 359 -29.84 -42.54 -0.76
CA ARG A 359 -29.32 -42.65 0.61
C ARG A 359 -30.46 -42.90 1.59
N VAL A 360 -30.18 -43.70 2.61
CA VAL A 360 -31.10 -44.01 3.72
C VAL A 360 -30.45 -43.56 5.01
N GLY A 361 -31.21 -42.83 5.85
CA GLY A 361 -30.75 -42.45 7.18
C GLY A 361 -30.84 -43.63 8.13
N LEU A 362 -29.75 -43.94 8.82
CA LEU A 362 -29.69 -44.95 9.87
C LEU A 362 -29.17 -44.32 11.16
N ASP A 363 -29.81 -44.64 12.28
CA ASP A 363 -29.33 -44.26 13.61
C ASP A 363 -28.10 -45.11 14.00
N ALA A 364 -27.33 -44.68 14.99
CA ALA A 364 -26.19 -45.47 15.49
C ALA A 364 -26.61 -46.90 15.91
N GLY A 365 -25.94 -47.94 15.38
CA GLY A 365 -26.20 -49.34 15.69
C GLY A 365 -26.01 -50.31 14.52
N ARG A 366 -26.39 -51.58 14.74
CA ARG A 366 -26.40 -52.63 13.71
C ARG A 366 -27.79 -52.75 13.10
N HIS A 367 -27.89 -52.58 11.78
CA HIS A 367 -29.13 -52.65 11.02
C HIS A 367 -29.07 -53.77 9.99
N GLU A 368 -30.20 -54.45 9.79
CA GLU A 368 -30.37 -55.43 8.72
C GLU A 368 -31.40 -54.89 7.74
N LEU A 369 -30.94 -54.59 6.52
CA LEU A 369 -31.72 -53.96 5.48
C LEU A 369 -32.08 -54.94 4.38
N THR A 370 -33.33 -54.91 3.93
CA THR A 370 -33.81 -55.66 2.78
C THR A 370 -34.29 -54.69 1.71
N LEU A 371 -33.69 -54.78 0.52
CA LEU A 371 -34.00 -53.95 -0.63
C LEU A 371 -34.64 -54.82 -1.72
N GLU A 372 -35.81 -54.42 -2.20
CA GLU A 372 -36.60 -55.16 -3.21
C GLU A 372 -36.88 -54.25 -4.41
N GLY A 373 -36.68 -54.74 -5.64
CA GLY A 373 -37.05 -54.01 -6.84
C GLY A 373 -36.94 -54.83 -8.13
N PRO A 374 -37.72 -54.47 -9.18
CA PRO A 374 -37.71 -55.18 -10.45
C PRO A 374 -36.42 -54.92 -11.23
N LEU A 375 -36.00 -55.91 -12.01
CA LEU A 375 -34.88 -55.78 -12.94
C LEU A 375 -35.32 -54.97 -14.18
N PRO A 376 -34.46 -54.06 -14.70
CA PRO A 376 -34.78 -53.28 -15.90
C PRO A 376 -34.84 -54.17 -17.15
N PRO A 377 -35.60 -53.78 -18.20
CA PRO A 377 -35.69 -54.52 -19.45
C PRO A 377 -34.36 -54.44 -20.21
N GLY A 378 -33.54 -55.50 -20.12
CA GLY A 378 -32.26 -55.66 -20.80
C GLY A 378 -31.67 -57.05 -20.56
N ASP A 379 -30.76 -57.49 -21.42
CA ASP A 379 -30.06 -58.78 -21.28
C ASP A 379 -28.81 -58.68 -20.40
N THR A 380 -28.35 -57.45 -20.12
CA THR A 380 -27.25 -57.14 -19.20
C THR A 380 -27.63 -55.97 -18.30
N VAL A 381 -27.34 -56.09 -17.00
CA VAL A 381 -27.63 -55.07 -15.99
C VAL A 381 -26.43 -54.94 -15.04
N GLU A 382 -25.91 -53.72 -14.93
CA GLU A 382 -24.85 -53.38 -13.98
C GLU A 382 -25.45 -52.71 -12.72
N ILE A 383 -25.02 -53.16 -11.55
CA ILE A 383 -25.48 -52.70 -10.24
C ILE A 383 -24.27 -52.21 -9.45
N PRO A 384 -24.01 -50.89 -9.44
CA PRO A 384 -22.93 -50.33 -8.63
C PRO A 384 -23.31 -50.25 -7.16
N PHE A 385 -22.33 -50.50 -6.30
CA PHE A 385 -22.38 -50.35 -4.85
C PHE A 385 -21.56 -49.12 -4.46
N ALA A 386 -22.24 -47.98 -4.24
CA ALA A 386 -21.58 -46.74 -3.85
C ALA A 386 -20.89 -46.80 -2.46
N ALA A 387 -21.29 -47.75 -1.61
CA ALA A 387 -20.51 -48.21 -0.47
C ALA A 387 -20.24 -49.71 -0.63
N THR A 388 -18.96 -50.08 -0.72
CA THR A 388 -18.55 -51.46 -1.00
C THR A 388 -18.77 -52.36 0.23
N PRO A 389 -19.50 -53.47 0.12
CA PRO A 389 -19.65 -54.43 1.20
C PRO A 389 -18.35 -55.21 1.44
N ARG A 390 -18.06 -55.56 2.70
CA ARG A 390 -16.87 -56.36 3.05
C ARG A 390 -16.95 -57.81 2.57
N SER A 391 -18.15 -58.38 2.58
CA SER A 391 -18.46 -59.69 2.02
C SER A 391 -19.72 -59.58 1.18
N ILE A 392 -19.73 -60.23 0.02
CA ILE A 392 -20.89 -60.32 -0.86
C ILE A 392 -21.05 -61.74 -1.43
N ALA A 393 -22.29 -62.21 -1.44
CA ALA A 393 -22.73 -63.42 -2.13
C ALA A 393 -23.88 -63.07 -3.08
N ALA A 394 -23.98 -63.80 -4.19
CA ALA A 394 -25.07 -63.65 -5.12
C ALA A 394 -25.54 -65.01 -5.64
N HIS A 395 -26.86 -65.16 -5.74
CA HIS A 395 -27.54 -66.39 -6.12
C HIS A 395 -28.57 -66.09 -7.23
N SER A 396 -28.52 -66.85 -8.32
CA SER A 396 -29.51 -66.76 -9.41
C SER A 396 -29.59 -68.06 -10.20
N ASP A 397 -30.81 -68.42 -10.61
CA ASP A 397 -31.07 -69.57 -11.49
C ASP A 397 -31.19 -69.16 -12.97
N HIS A 398 -31.44 -67.88 -13.25
CA HIS A 398 -31.76 -67.36 -14.59
C HIS A 398 -30.77 -66.30 -15.11
N TRP A 399 -29.86 -65.83 -14.26
CA TRP A 399 -28.86 -64.82 -14.59
C TRP A 399 -27.46 -65.30 -14.24
N PHE A 400 -26.51 -65.10 -15.16
CA PHE A 400 -25.09 -65.22 -14.88
C PHE A 400 -24.62 -63.96 -14.13
N VAL A 401 -24.07 -64.16 -12.94
CA VAL A 401 -23.58 -63.08 -12.08
C VAL A 401 -22.06 -62.99 -12.19
N ALA A 402 -21.55 -61.83 -12.60
CA ALA A 402 -20.13 -61.48 -12.64
C ALA A 402 -19.84 -60.29 -11.70
N GLY A 403 -18.59 -60.14 -11.28
CA GLY A 403 -18.16 -59.06 -10.38
C GLY A 403 -17.85 -59.48 -8.93
N ILE A 404 -17.91 -60.78 -8.60
CA ILE A 404 -17.54 -61.30 -7.28
C ILE A 404 -16.26 -62.14 -7.38
N ARG A 405 -15.26 -61.86 -6.55
CA ARG A 405 -14.03 -62.66 -6.39
C ARG A 405 -13.70 -62.82 -4.91
N ASN A 406 -13.55 -64.06 -4.43
CA ASN A 406 -13.27 -64.36 -3.02
C ASN A 406 -14.27 -63.71 -2.03
N ARG A 407 -15.57 -63.72 -2.36
CA ARG A 407 -16.65 -63.00 -1.63
C ARG A 407 -16.46 -61.49 -1.52
N ALA A 408 -15.56 -60.88 -2.30
CA ALA A 408 -15.41 -59.43 -2.39
C ALA A 408 -15.90 -58.93 -3.76
N LEU A 409 -16.42 -57.71 -3.79
CA LEU A 409 -16.88 -57.05 -5.00
C LEU A 409 -15.69 -56.53 -5.81
N VAL A 410 -15.66 -56.79 -7.11
CA VAL A 410 -14.61 -56.34 -8.04
C VAL A 410 -15.15 -55.12 -8.81
N ALA A 411 -14.38 -54.03 -8.82
CA ALA A 411 -14.77 -52.76 -9.44
C ALA A 411 -16.08 -52.15 -8.87
N ASP A 412 -16.39 -52.45 -7.61
CA ASP A 412 -17.54 -51.90 -6.87
C ASP A 412 -18.91 -52.09 -7.54
N ALA A 413 -19.06 -53.09 -8.42
CA ALA A 413 -20.32 -53.37 -9.13
C ALA A 413 -20.58 -54.87 -9.38
N LEU A 414 -21.87 -55.25 -9.42
CA LEU A 414 -22.33 -56.56 -9.90
C LEU A 414 -22.85 -56.45 -11.34
N ASN A 415 -22.43 -57.37 -12.19
CA ASN A 415 -22.89 -57.48 -13.57
C ASN A 415 -23.76 -58.72 -13.73
N LEU A 416 -25.03 -58.54 -14.05
CA LEU A 416 -25.99 -59.61 -14.33
C LEU A 416 -26.17 -59.75 -15.83
N THR A 417 -26.04 -60.96 -16.37
CA THR A 417 -26.31 -61.28 -17.79
C THR A 417 -27.34 -62.42 -17.88
N ARG A 418 -28.42 -62.24 -18.65
CA ARG A 418 -29.51 -63.23 -18.73
C ARG A 418 -29.03 -64.52 -19.41
N LEU A 419 -29.27 -65.67 -18.78
CA LEU A 419 -28.98 -66.98 -19.38
C LEU A 419 -30.12 -67.35 -20.35
N GLN A 420 -29.91 -67.16 -21.66
CA GLN A 420 -30.83 -67.69 -22.66
C GLN A 420 -30.73 -69.22 -22.72
N GLN A 421 -31.85 -69.92 -22.50
CA GLN A 421 -31.96 -71.34 -22.87
C GLN A 421 -32.08 -71.43 -24.39
N ALA A 422 -31.11 -72.11 -25.01
CA ALA A 422 -31.14 -72.43 -26.42
C ALA A 422 -32.27 -73.45 -26.69
N THR A 423 -33.37 -72.98 -27.28
CA THR A 423 -34.41 -73.86 -27.83
C THR A 423 -34.16 -74.00 -29.33
N GLU A 424 -33.72 -75.18 -29.75
CA GLU A 424 -33.72 -75.64 -31.14
C GLU A 424 -35.16 -75.76 -31.67
N GLY A 425 -35.44 -75.25 -32.87
CA GLY A 425 -36.68 -75.54 -33.62
C GLY A 425 -37.26 -74.38 -34.44
N LEU A 426 -36.91 -74.36 -35.74
CA LEU A 426 -37.43 -73.58 -36.89
C LEU A 426 -38.98 -73.41 -36.94
N PRO A 427 -39.59 -72.42 -37.68
CA PRO A 427 -39.28 -72.13 -39.09
C PRO A 427 -39.38 -70.65 -39.59
N GLU A 428 -38.94 -70.46 -40.83
CA GLU A 428 -39.15 -69.28 -41.68
C GLU A 428 -40.62 -68.84 -41.72
N SER A 429 -40.86 -67.55 -41.45
CA SER A 429 -41.99 -66.83 -42.03
C SER A 429 -41.65 -65.35 -42.16
N ASP A 430 -41.70 -64.86 -43.40
CA ASP A 430 -41.92 -63.46 -43.73
C ASP A 430 -43.04 -62.88 -42.87
N ASP A 431 -42.75 -61.89 -42.02
CA ASP A 431 -43.54 -60.66 -42.05
C ASP A 431 -42.89 -59.48 -41.31
N GLN A 432 -43.24 -58.30 -41.82
CA GLN A 432 -42.72 -56.97 -41.56
C GLN A 432 -42.72 -56.58 -40.07
N GLY A 433 -41.58 -56.08 -39.58
CA GLY A 433 -41.53 -55.46 -38.24
C GLY A 433 -40.18 -55.41 -37.51
N ALA A 434 -39.06 -55.77 -38.13
CA ALA A 434 -37.75 -55.60 -37.50
C ALA A 434 -37.24 -54.18 -37.72
N VAL A 435 -37.61 -53.26 -36.83
CA VAL A 435 -36.82 -52.03 -36.62
C VAL A 435 -35.42 -52.49 -36.24
N ALA A 436 -34.47 -52.31 -37.17
CA ALA A 436 -33.05 -52.45 -36.91
C ALA A 436 -32.69 -51.64 -35.65
N ARG A 437 -32.48 -52.34 -34.53
CA ARG A 437 -31.86 -51.75 -33.35
C ARG A 437 -30.41 -51.48 -33.75
N TRP A 438 -30.07 -50.21 -33.85
CA TRP A 438 -28.72 -49.74 -34.10
C TRP A 438 -27.79 -50.29 -33.02
N GLU A 439 -27.04 -51.35 -33.34
CA GLU A 439 -25.96 -51.86 -32.50
C GLU A 439 -24.90 -50.75 -32.35
N GLN A 440 -24.74 -50.22 -31.15
CA GLN A 440 -23.73 -49.20 -30.80
C GLN A 440 -22.27 -49.71 -30.90
N SER A 441 -22.06 -50.93 -31.43
CA SER A 441 -20.79 -51.64 -31.50
C SER A 441 -19.98 -51.40 -32.78
N ARG A 442 -20.38 -50.47 -33.67
CA ARG A 442 -19.72 -50.25 -34.98
C ARG A 442 -19.38 -48.79 -35.29
N LEU A 443 -18.91 -48.01 -34.32
CA LEU A 443 -18.25 -46.73 -34.64
C LEU A 443 -16.76 -47.00 -34.94
N PRO A 444 -16.19 -46.42 -36.02
CA PRO A 444 -14.75 -46.51 -36.26
C PRO A 444 -13.99 -45.89 -35.09
N VAL A 445 -12.78 -46.40 -34.83
CA VAL A 445 -11.91 -45.87 -33.78
C VAL A 445 -11.58 -44.42 -34.12
N PHE A 446 -11.75 -43.54 -33.14
CA PHE A 446 -11.30 -42.15 -33.20
C PHE A 446 -10.75 -41.72 -31.85
N LEU A 447 -9.54 -41.14 -31.84
CA LEU A 447 -8.81 -40.74 -30.63
C LEU A 447 -8.45 -39.24 -30.66
N ARG A 448 -8.07 -38.69 -29.51
CA ARG A 448 -7.42 -37.38 -29.40
C ARG A 448 -6.06 -37.55 -28.73
N VAL A 449 -5.00 -37.08 -29.36
CA VAL A 449 -3.63 -37.15 -28.84
C VAL A 449 -3.21 -35.74 -28.39
N ASP A 450 -3.15 -35.52 -27.08
CA ASP A 450 -2.65 -34.27 -26.53
C ASP A 450 -1.14 -34.45 -26.28
N ARG A 451 -0.30 -33.68 -26.99
CA ARG A 451 1.15 -33.62 -26.78
C ARG A 451 1.51 -32.41 -25.95
N TYR A 452 1.89 -32.62 -24.71
CA TYR A 452 2.39 -31.58 -23.80
C TYR A 452 3.90 -31.50 -23.93
N ILE A 453 4.40 -30.51 -24.64
CA ILE A 453 5.82 -30.28 -24.91
C ILE A 453 6.35 -29.30 -23.87
N ASP A 454 7.19 -29.80 -22.97
CA ASP A 454 7.84 -29.02 -21.93
C ASP A 454 9.16 -28.43 -22.47
N LEU A 455 9.20 -27.10 -22.61
CA LEU A 455 10.37 -26.33 -23.02
C LEU A 455 10.90 -25.49 -21.84
N ARG A 456 11.06 -26.09 -20.66
CA ARG A 456 11.70 -25.44 -19.49
C ARG A 456 13.19 -25.77 -19.44
N LEU A 457 13.71 -26.28 -18.33
CA LEU A 457 15.12 -26.64 -18.23
C LEU A 457 15.40 -27.96 -18.92
N ASP A 458 14.69 -29.01 -18.56
CA ASP A 458 14.79 -30.31 -19.23
C ASP A 458 13.64 -30.43 -20.22
N TRP A 459 13.98 -30.63 -21.49
CA TRP A 459 12.99 -30.76 -22.55
C TRP A 459 12.41 -32.16 -22.54
N GLY A 460 11.09 -32.24 -22.66
CA GLY A 460 10.39 -33.52 -22.63
C GLY A 460 8.98 -33.38 -23.16
N THR A 461 8.31 -34.50 -23.32
CA THR A 461 6.93 -34.54 -23.77
C THR A 461 6.13 -35.50 -22.91
N ALA A 462 4.98 -35.05 -22.41
CA ALA A 462 3.95 -35.92 -21.86
C ALA A 462 2.87 -36.07 -22.93
N ASN A 463 2.63 -37.29 -23.39
CA ASN A 463 1.64 -37.57 -24.41
C ASN A 463 0.45 -38.27 -23.75
N VAL A 464 -0.76 -37.77 -24.01
CA VAL A 464 -2.01 -38.34 -23.47
C VAL A 464 -2.95 -38.64 -24.61
N VAL A 465 -3.37 -39.90 -24.72
CA VAL A 465 -4.29 -40.36 -25.76
C VAL A 465 -5.65 -40.60 -25.14
N TYR A 466 -6.61 -39.75 -25.50
CA TYR A 466 -8.00 -39.85 -25.08
C TYR A 466 -8.85 -40.64 -26.06
N ARG A 467 -9.65 -41.56 -25.53
CA ARG A 467 -10.69 -42.27 -26.28
C ARG A 467 -11.85 -41.33 -26.60
N VAL A 468 -12.16 -41.15 -27.89
CA VAL A 468 -13.35 -40.42 -28.35
C VAL A 468 -14.43 -41.40 -28.81
N ALA A 469 -14.08 -42.36 -29.67
CA ALA A 469 -14.97 -43.43 -30.13
C ALA A 469 -14.18 -44.72 -30.43
N PRO A 470 -14.78 -45.93 -30.26
CA PRO A 470 -16.05 -46.20 -29.58
C PRO A 470 -15.95 -45.98 -28.06
N LYS A 471 -17.09 -45.72 -27.39
CA LYS A 471 -17.14 -45.50 -25.93
C LYS A 471 -16.68 -46.72 -25.13
N THR A 472 -16.87 -47.92 -25.68
CA THR A 472 -16.41 -49.20 -25.11
C THR A 472 -15.79 -50.09 -26.18
N GLY A 473 -14.87 -50.98 -25.80
CA GLY A 473 -14.17 -51.93 -26.68
C GLY A 473 -12.65 -51.72 -26.73
N ALA A 474 -11.88 -52.78 -26.94
CA ALA A 474 -10.41 -52.68 -26.95
C ALA A 474 -9.92 -51.86 -28.16
N ILE A 475 -8.91 -51.02 -27.96
CA ILE A 475 -8.30 -50.20 -29.00
C ILE A 475 -6.80 -50.50 -29.02
N ASN A 476 -6.25 -50.79 -30.20
CA ASN A 476 -4.81 -50.91 -30.45
C ASN A 476 -4.47 -50.01 -31.63
N VAL A 477 -3.71 -48.94 -31.40
CA VAL A 477 -3.29 -47.97 -32.43
C VAL A 477 -1.81 -47.63 -32.19
N GLU A 478 -1.04 -47.46 -33.26
CA GLU A 478 0.34 -47.00 -33.19
C GLU A 478 0.38 -45.48 -33.38
N VAL A 479 0.92 -44.75 -32.39
CA VAL A 479 1.03 -43.29 -32.41
C VAL A 479 2.50 -42.91 -32.65
N PRO A 480 2.82 -42.09 -33.68
CA PRO A 480 4.19 -41.73 -34.00
C PRO A 480 4.83 -40.88 -32.90
N LEU A 481 6.14 -41.05 -32.72
CA LEU A 481 6.98 -40.22 -31.86
C LEU A 481 7.43 -38.95 -32.60
N LEU A 482 7.70 -37.88 -31.86
CA LEU A 482 8.33 -36.67 -32.40
C LEU A 482 9.81 -36.94 -32.76
N GLU A 483 10.39 -36.06 -33.58
CA GLU A 483 11.79 -36.18 -33.97
C GLU A 483 12.73 -36.12 -32.75
N GLY A 484 13.46 -37.21 -32.51
CA GLY A 484 14.37 -37.34 -31.37
C GLY A 484 13.70 -37.65 -30.03
N GLU A 485 12.38 -37.87 -29.97
CA GLU A 485 11.67 -38.27 -28.76
C GLU A 485 12.09 -39.66 -28.28
N ALA A 486 12.40 -39.80 -26.98
CA ALA A 486 12.77 -41.08 -26.36
C ALA A 486 11.91 -41.37 -25.13
N VAL A 487 11.12 -42.45 -25.18
CA VAL A 487 10.17 -42.87 -24.13
C VAL A 487 10.90 -43.25 -22.84
N LEU A 488 10.40 -42.76 -21.71
CA LEU A 488 11.00 -42.95 -20.38
C LEU A 488 10.25 -43.98 -19.50
N ASP A 489 8.97 -44.24 -19.79
CA ASP A 489 8.14 -45.08 -18.92
C ASP A 489 8.36 -46.58 -19.16
N GLU A 490 8.55 -47.32 -18.07
CA GLU A 490 8.71 -48.79 -18.09
C GLU A 490 7.37 -49.47 -18.44
N GLY A 491 7.37 -50.38 -19.42
CA GLY A 491 6.18 -51.14 -19.82
C GLY A 491 5.43 -50.58 -21.04
N VAL A 492 5.86 -49.43 -21.59
CA VAL A 492 5.35 -48.91 -22.87
C VAL A 492 6.12 -49.56 -24.03
N ALA A 493 5.41 -50.28 -24.90
CA ALA A 493 6.02 -50.94 -26.05
C ALA A 493 6.26 -49.95 -27.20
N VAL A 494 7.51 -49.83 -27.63
CA VAL A 494 7.93 -48.98 -28.77
C VAL A 494 8.23 -49.89 -29.97
N GLY A 495 7.54 -49.67 -31.09
CA GLY A 495 7.74 -50.38 -32.36
C GLY A 495 8.67 -49.64 -33.33
N GLU A 496 8.81 -50.12 -34.57
CA GLU A 496 9.59 -49.42 -35.62
C GLU A 496 8.93 -48.11 -36.10
N GLY A 497 7.64 -47.89 -35.83
CA GLY A 497 6.86 -46.72 -36.30
C GLY A 497 6.30 -45.80 -35.21
N GLY A 498 6.46 -46.11 -33.92
CA GLY A 498 5.92 -45.31 -32.82
C GLY A 498 5.64 -46.09 -31.54
N VAL A 499 4.79 -45.53 -30.68
CA VAL A 499 4.31 -46.17 -29.44
C VAL A 499 3.05 -46.97 -29.72
N LEU A 500 3.04 -48.24 -29.30
CA LEU A 500 1.85 -49.08 -29.39
C LEU A 500 0.90 -48.76 -28.23
N VAL A 501 -0.18 -48.03 -28.54
CA VAL A 501 -1.22 -47.65 -27.59
C VAL A 501 -2.28 -48.75 -27.53
N SER A 502 -2.29 -49.50 -26.43
CA SER A 502 -3.25 -50.57 -26.14
C SER A 502 -4.17 -50.17 -24.98
N MET A 503 -5.45 -49.95 -25.28
CA MET A 503 -6.47 -49.53 -24.31
C MET A 503 -7.49 -50.64 -24.06
N ASN A 504 -7.76 -50.93 -22.78
CA ASN A 504 -8.80 -51.86 -22.36
C ASN A 504 -10.22 -51.34 -22.71
N PRO A 505 -11.27 -52.22 -22.74
CA PRO A 505 -12.61 -51.85 -23.18
C PRO A 505 -13.27 -50.65 -22.49
N SER A 506 -12.92 -50.33 -21.25
CA SER A 506 -13.45 -49.18 -20.49
C SER A 506 -12.40 -48.09 -20.23
N GLN A 507 -11.16 -48.30 -20.67
CA GLN A 507 -10.06 -47.35 -20.44
C GLN A 507 -10.25 -46.11 -21.32
N ARG A 508 -10.26 -44.94 -20.67
CA ARG A 508 -10.54 -43.64 -21.32
C ARG A 508 -9.29 -42.91 -21.79
N GLU A 509 -8.16 -43.17 -21.16
CA GLU A 509 -6.89 -42.51 -21.47
C GLU A 509 -5.70 -43.48 -21.38
N PHE A 510 -4.65 -43.18 -22.15
CA PHE A 510 -3.36 -43.85 -22.13
C PHE A 510 -2.28 -42.77 -22.17
N GLU A 511 -1.28 -42.87 -21.30
CA GLU A 511 -0.30 -41.81 -21.08
C GLU A 511 1.12 -42.36 -21.14
N TRP A 512 2.05 -41.58 -21.68
CA TRP A 512 3.48 -41.83 -21.53
C TRP A 512 4.28 -40.53 -21.53
N ASN A 513 5.46 -40.59 -20.90
CA ASN A 513 6.44 -39.53 -20.83
C ASN A 513 7.67 -39.89 -21.65
N SER A 514 8.21 -38.88 -22.32
CA SER A 514 9.41 -38.98 -23.14
C SER A 514 10.35 -37.82 -22.86
N SER A 515 11.65 -38.06 -23.06
CA SER A 515 12.66 -37.00 -23.14
C SER A 515 12.76 -36.49 -24.58
N LEU A 516 13.03 -35.19 -24.73
CA LEU A 516 13.20 -34.54 -26.03
C LEU A 516 14.56 -33.80 -26.06
N PRO A 517 15.39 -33.97 -27.09
CA PRO A 517 16.66 -33.25 -27.19
C PRO A 517 16.42 -31.75 -27.44
N ARG A 518 17.29 -30.90 -26.89
CA ARG A 518 17.23 -29.45 -27.13
C ARG A 518 17.65 -29.12 -28.56
N GLN A 519 16.79 -28.43 -29.29
CA GLN A 519 17.03 -28.01 -30.68
C GLN A 519 16.57 -26.56 -30.88
N PRO A 520 17.32 -25.74 -31.65
CA PRO A 520 16.97 -24.33 -31.87
C PRO A 520 15.71 -24.16 -32.74
N SER A 521 15.32 -25.19 -33.47
CA SER A 521 14.13 -25.22 -34.31
C SER A 521 13.54 -26.62 -34.31
N MET A 522 12.21 -26.72 -34.27
CA MET A 522 11.48 -27.96 -34.50
C MET A 522 10.29 -27.69 -35.40
N THR A 523 9.95 -28.68 -36.23
CA THR A 523 8.81 -28.63 -37.13
C THR A 523 7.86 -29.77 -36.76
N LEU A 524 6.63 -29.41 -36.38
CA LEU A 524 5.57 -30.37 -36.10
C LEU A 524 4.60 -30.40 -37.27
N THR A 525 4.30 -31.58 -37.81
CA THR A 525 3.33 -31.75 -38.89
C THR A 525 2.23 -32.69 -38.42
N ALA A 526 0.97 -32.24 -38.53
CA ALA A 526 -0.16 -33.06 -38.15
C ALA A 526 -0.38 -34.20 -39.17
N PRO A 527 -0.51 -35.45 -38.72
CA PRO A 527 -0.59 -36.59 -39.62
C PRO A 527 -1.85 -36.53 -40.50
N THR A 528 -1.73 -37.01 -41.74
CA THR A 528 -2.85 -37.12 -42.67
C THR A 528 -3.42 -38.54 -42.60
N ASP A 529 -4.74 -38.69 -42.70
CA ASP A 529 -5.45 -39.98 -42.77
C ASP A 529 -5.30 -40.92 -41.55
N GLN A 530 -5.12 -40.37 -40.36
CA GLN A 530 -5.06 -41.13 -39.10
C GLN A 530 -6.40 -41.08 -38.32
N PRO A 531 -6.75 -42.13 -37.56
CA PRO A 531 -7.96 -42.16 -36.72
C PRO A 531 -7.81 -41.33 -35.43
N TRP A 532 -7.09 -40.20 -35.48
CA TRP A 532 -6.97 -39.28 -34.35
C TRP A 532 -6.73 -37.84 -34.78
N GLN A 533 -6.98 -36.93 -33.85
CA GLN A 533 -6.57 -35.53 -33.96
C GLN A 533 -5.50 -35.22 -32.90
N GLU A 534 -4.52 -34.41 -33.25
CA GLU A 534 -3.50 -33.96 -32.30
C GLU A 534 -3.85 -32.59 -31.71
N VAL A 535 -3.45 -32.36 -30.46
CA VAL A 535 -3.43 -31.06 -29.81
C VAL A 535 -2.01 -30.84 -29.29
N TRP A 536 -1.38 -29.74 -29.68
CA TRP A 536 -0.02 -29.43 -29.25
C TRP A 536 -0.07 -28.33 -28.20
N VAL A 537 0.47 -28.63 -27.01
CA VAL A 537 0.50 -27.72 -25.87
C VAL A 537 1.95 -27.51 -25.48
N PHE A 538 2.44 -26.28 -25.57
CA PHE A 538 3.80 -25.93 -25.19
C PHE A 538 3.82 -25.25 -23.83
N ASP A 539 4.57 -25.80 -22.89
CA ASP A 539 4.89 -25.18 -21.61
C ASP A 539 6.27 -24.51 -21.71
N ILE A 540 6.31 -23.18 -21.83
CA ILE A 540 7.53 -22.42 -22.13
C ILE A 540 8.11 -21.81 -20.85
N GLY A 541 9.36 -22.19 -20.52
CA GLY A 541 10.08 -21.63 -19.38
C GLY A 541 10.66 -20.23 -19.65
N ASN A 542 10.84 -19.43 -18.59
CA ASN A 542 11.36 -18.04 -18.69
C ASN A 542 12.79 -17.91 -19.25
N ALA A 543 13.52 -19.02 -19.41
CA ALA A 543 14.85 -19.02 -20.01
C ALA A 543 14.82 -18.97 -21.54
N TRP A 544 13.66 -19.20 -22.16
CA TRP A 544 13.52 -19.37 -23.60
C TRP A 544 12.55 -18.34 -24.18
N HIS A 545 12.89 -17.86 -25.36
CA HIS A 545 11.99 -17.15 -26.25
C HIS A 545 11.59 -18.11 -27.38
N VAL A 546 10.28 -18.24 -27.61
CA VAL A 546 9.73 -19.18 -28.58
C VAL A 546 8.83 -18.43 -29.55
N ASP A 547 9.17 -18.48 -30.83
CA ASP A 547 8.34 -17.95 -31.91
C ASP A 547 7.68 -19.10 -32.67
N PHE A 548 6.40 -18.92 -32.98
CA PHE A 548 5.55 -19.88 -33.68
C PHE A 548 5.13 -19.33 -35.05
N GLU A 549 5.34 -20.11 -36.10
CA GLU A 549 4.94 -19.76 -37.47
C GLU A 549 4.14 -20.90 -38.12
N GLY A 550 3.06 -20.55 -38.85
CA GLY A 550 2.23 -21.48 -39.60
C GLY A 550 0.78 -21.55 -39.09
N ILE A 551 0.58 -22.04 -37.87
CA ILE A 551 -0.75 -22.27 -37.28
C ILE A 551 -1.06 -21.18 -36.24
N PRO A 552 -2.26 -20.56 -36.25
CA PRO A 552 -2.62 -19.56 -35.24
C PRO A 552 -2.76 -20.18 -33.84
N GLU A 553 -2.21 -19.49 -32.85
CA GLU A 553 -2.34 -19.86 -31.43
C GLU A 553 -3.80 -19.76 -30.97
N SER A 554 -4.28 -20.77 -30.27
CA SER A 554 -5.62 -20.81 -29.67
C SER A 554 -5.57 -20.35 -28.20
N LEU A 555 -6.71 -19.87 -27.67
CA LEU A 555 -6.77 -19.48 -26.25
C LEU A 555 -6.54 -20.73 -25.39
N PRO A 556 -5.44 -20.81 -24.61
CA PRO A 556 -5.13 -22.01 -23.86
C PRO A 556 -6.16 -22.23 -22.76
N ARG A 557 -6.45 -23.50 -22.46
CA ARG A 557 -7.26 -23.83 -21.28
C ARG A 557 -6.55 -23.30 -20.01
N PRO A 558 -7.26 -22.62 -19.09
CA PRO A 558 -6.64 -21.99 -17.92
C PRO A 558 -5.93 -23.04 -17.06
N ARG A 559 -4.60 -23.00 -17.07
CA ARG A 559 -3.71 -23.78 -16.20
C ARG A 559 -2.99 -22.83 -15.26
N SER A 560 -2.97 -23.15 -13.97
CA SER A 560 -2.29 -22.37 -12.92
C SER A 560 -0.77 -22.60 -12.90
N SER A 561 -0.14 -22.79 -14.06
CA SER A 561 1.28 -23.20 -14.13
C SER A 561 2.27 -22.06 -13.91
N GLY A 562 1.84 -20.79 -14.01
CA GLY A 562 2.73 -19.62 -13.85
C GLY A 562 3.75 -19.42 -14.98
N TRP A 563 3.67 -20.23 -16.04
CA TRP A 563 4.50 -20.18 -17.24
C TRP A 563 3.66 -19.81 -18.46
N ARG A 564 4.30 -19.38 -19.56
CA ARG A 564 3.59 -19.14 -20.83
C ARG A 564 3.17 -20.48 -21.41
N VAL A 565 1.87 -20.64 -21.67
CA VAL A 565 1.30 -21.82 -22.32
C VAL A 565 0.78 -21.42 -23.70
N ALA A 566 1.21 -22.12 -24.75
CA ALA A 566 0.67 -21.96 -26.10
C ALA A 566 -0.03 -23.25 -26.52
N GLU A 567 -1.28 -23.16 -26.98
CA GLU A 567 -2.11 -24.32 -27.38
C GLU A 567 -2.47 -24.20 -28.87
N PHE A 568 -2.27 -25.28 -29.64
CA PHE A 568 -2.54 -25.37 -31.06
C PHE A 568 -3.43 -26.59 -31.38
N HIS A 569 -4.40 -26.38 -32.26
CA HIS A 569 -5.33 -27.41 -32.76
C HIS A 569 -5.14 -27.57 -34.27
N PRO A 570 -4.08 -28.27 -34.72
CA PRO A 570 -3.74 -28.39 -36.13
C PRO A 570 -4.78 -29.23 -36.90
N ARG A 571 -5.01 -28.88 -38.17
CA ARG A 571 -5.75 -29.72 -39.12
C ARG A 571 -4.82 -30.73 -39.80
N PRO A 572 -5.34 -31.85 -40.35
CA PRO A 572 -4.51 -32.82 -41.06
C PRO A 572 -3.65 -32.16 -42.15
N GLY A 573 -2.33 -32.39 -42.09
CA GLY A 573 -1.35 -31.82 -43.01
C GLY A 573 -0.84 -30.41 -42.67
N GLU A 574 -1.41 -29.71 -41.68
CA GLU A 574 -0.87 -28.42 -41.23
C GLU A 574 0.47 -28.61 -40.51
N THR A 575 1.35 -27.61 -40.65
CA THR A 575 2.70 -27.63 -40.10
C THR A 575 2.93 -26.41 -39.22
N LEU A 576 3.51 -26.62 -38.04
CA LEU A 576 3.93 -25.58 -37.11
C LEU A 576 5.44 -25.56 -37.02
N ASN A 577 6.05 -24.44 -37.38
CA ASN A 577 7.46 -24.18 -37.18
C ASN A 577 7.64 -23.48 -35.84
N VAL A 578 8.48 -24.06 -34.99
CA VAL A 578 8.81 -23.53 -33.66
C VAL A 578 10.27 -23.17 -33.67
N SER A 579 10.59 -21.91 -33.42
CA SER A 579 11.97 -21.47 -33.22
C SER A 579 12.18 -21.10 -31.76
N VAL A 580 13.22 -21.67 -31.15
CA VAL A 580 13.51 -21.56 -29.73
C VAL A 580 14.89 -20.95 -29.57
N SER A 581 14.95 -19.79 -28.92
CA SER A 581 16.20 -19.08 -28.66
C SER A 581 16.35 -18.76 -27.18
N ARG A 582 17.59 -18.70 -26.69
CA ARG A 582 17.90 -18.21 -25.35
C ARG A 582 18.32 -16.74 -25.48
N PRO A 583 17.60 -15.80 -24.86
CA PRO A 583 18.02 -14.40 -24.86
C PRO A 583 19.43 -14.24 -24.27
N GLU A 584 20.25 -13.36 -24.83
CA GLU A 584 21.57 -13.07 -24.28
C GLU A 584 21.45 -12.41 -22.90
N PRO A 585 22.17 -12.90 -21.88
CA PRO A 585 22.13 -12.29 -20.55
C PRO A 585 22.83 -10.92 -20.57
N VAL A 586 22.13 -9.89 -20.10
CA VAL A 586 22.72 -8.58 -19.82
C VAL A 586 23.56 -8.69 -18.55
N ALA A 587 24.71 -8.01 -18.47
CA ALA A 587 25.48 -7.94 -17.23
C ALA A 587 24.76 -7.06 -16.19
N GLY A 588 24.62 -7.53 -14.95
CA GLY A 588 24.01 -6.78 -13.86
C GLY A 588 24.55 -7.20 -12.50
N GLY A 589 24.44 -6.31 -11.52
CA GLY A 589 24.97 -6.54 -10.18
C GLY A 589 24.29 -7.72 -9.48
N THR A 590 25.08 -8.53 -8.79
CA THR A 590 24.60 -9.60 -7.89
C THR A 590 24.34 -9.09 -6.47
N LEU A 591 24.76 -7.87 -6.15
CA LEU A 591 24.62 -7.20 -4.86
C LEU A 591 23.85 -5.89 -5.02
N ALA A 592 22.82 -5.70 -4.21
CA ALA A 592 22.04 -4.47 -4.13
C ALA A 592 21.97 -3.99 -2.67
N PHE A 593 22.24 -2.72 -2.42
CA PHE A 593 21.97 -2.10 -1.13
C PHE A 593 20.57 -1.50 -1.17
N ASP A 594 19.64 -2.16 -0.48
CA ASP A 594 18.22 -1.79 -0.45
C ASP A 594 17.97 -0.65 0.56
N HIS A 595 18.76 -0.55 1.64
CA HIS A 595 18.68 0.56 2.59
C HIS A 595 20.07 0.86 3.20
N VAL A 596 20.41 2.14 3.33
CA VAL A 596 21.67 2.58 3.94
C VAL A 596 21.40 3.69 4.94
N ALA A 597 21.54 3.39 6.24
CA ALA A 597 21.41 4.37 7.31
C ALA A 597 22.78 4.69 7.91
N VAL A 598 23.13 5.97 8.03
CA VAL A 598 24.33 6.42 8.72
C VAL A 598 23.94 7.35 9.86
N HIS A 599 24.31 6.97 11.08
CA HIS A 599 24.10 7.72 12.30
C HIS A 599 25.41 8.32 12.79
N THR A 600 25.51 9.65 12.76
CA THR A 600 26.72 10.38 13.15
C THR A 600 26.47 11.20 14.41
N THR A 601 27.22 10.90 15.48
CA THR A 601 27.19 11.65 16.73
C THR A 601 28.45 12.51 16.84
N VAL A 602 28.28 13.82 16.94
CA VAL A 602 29.42 14.74 17.11
C VAL A 602 29.69 14.91 18.60
N GLY A 603 30.88 14.53 19.06
CA GLY A 603 31.37 14.79 20.42
C GLY A 603 32.26 16.03 20.50
N ALA A 604 32.93 16.23 21.65
CA ALA A 604 33.82 17.36 21.86
C ALA A 604 35.16 17.23 21.12
N HIS A 605 35.70 16.01 21.00
CA HIS A 605 37.00 15.72 20.38
C HIS A 605 36.93 14.55 19.37
N GLN A 606 35.81 13.84 19.34
CA GLN A 606 35.59 12.63 18.55
C GLN A 606 34.24 12.73 17.88
N ARG A 607 34.15 12.16 16.68
CA ARG A 607 32.91 11.87 15.98
C ARG A 607 32.73 10.36 15.91
N SER A 608 31.62 9.84 16.41
CA SER A 608 31.26 8.43 16.27
C SER A 608 30.28 8.28 15.11
N SER A 609 30.41 7.21 14.34
CA SER A 609 29.52 6.92 13.21
C SER A 609 29.19 5.43 13.18
N VAL A 610 27.91 5.14 13.02
CA VAL A 610 27.39 3.79 12.82
C VAL A 610 26.67 3.77 11.48
N MET A 611 27.01 2.82 10.63
CA MET A 611 26.38 2.61 9.34
C MET A 611 25.70 1.24 9.32
N ASP A 612 24.41 1.24 9.07
CA ASP A 612 23.58 0.05 8.90
C ASP A 612 23.19 -0.07 7.42
N VAL A 613 23.51 -1.21 6.82
CA VAL A 613 23.25 -1.49 5.40
C VAL A 613 22.40 -2.74 5.31
N HIS A 614 21.18 -2.61 4.80
CA HIS A 614 20.38 -3.76 4.39
C HIS A 614 20.71 -4.06 2.93
N TYR A 615 21.20 -5.27 2.67
CA TYR A 615 21.59 -5.67 1.33
C TYR A 615 20.94 -7.00 0.93
N ARG A 616 20.73 -7.14 -0.38
CA ARG A 616 20.36 -8.40 -1.02
C ARG A 616 21.48 -8.83 -1.95
N SER A 617 21.93 -10.08 -1.79
CA SER A 617 22.90 -10.69 -2.70
C SER A 617 22.38 -12.02 -3.25
N THR A 618 22.61 -12.27 -4.53
CA THR A 618 22.30 -13.57 -5.15
C THR A 618 23.45 -14.56 -5.05
N GLN A 619 24.65 -14.08 -4.71
CA GLN A 619 25.85 -14.91 -4.57
C GLN A 619 26.75 -14.42 -3.43
N GLY A 620 27.51 -15.34 -2.83
CA GLY A 620 28.52 -15.00 -1.84
C GLY A 620 29.74 -14.38 -2.51
N THR A 621 30.12 -13.17 -2.11
CA THR A 621 31.29 -12.45 -2.67
C THR A 621 32.00 -11.62 -1.59
N SER A 622 33.13 -10.99 -1.92
CA SER A 622 33.76 -9.98 -1.05
C SER A 622 33.49 -8.59 -1.61
N HIS A 623 32.99 -7.67 -0.79
CA HIS A 623 32.69 -6.30 -1.19
C HIS A 623 33.61 -5.29 -0.50
N ARG A 624 33.96 -4.21 -1.20
CA ARG A 624 34.89 -3.18 -0.69
C ARG A 624 34.16 -1.87 -0.40
N LEU A 625 34.28 -1.40 0.83
CA LEU A 625 33.76 -0.10 1.29
C LEU A 625 34.94 0.84 1.56
N ARG A 626 34.85 2.10 1.13
CA ARG A 626 35.87 3.11 1.42
C ARG A 626 35.39 4.01 2.55
N LEU A 627 36.02 3.87 3.72
CA LEU A 627 35.81 4.70 4.89
C LEU A 627 36.67 5.98 4.82
N PRO A 628 36.33 7.03 5.60
CA PRO A 628 37.17 8.22 5.74
C PRO A 628 38.60 7.87 6.17
N GLN A 629 39.61 8.59 5.67
CA GLN A 629 41.03 8.29 5.97
C GLN A 629 41.39 8.36 7.46
N ALA A 630 40.63 9.13 8.25
CA ALA A 630 40.83 9.30 9.70
C ALA A 630 39.94 8.36 10.55
N ALA A 631 39.26 7.40 9.94
CA ALA A 631 38.39 6.44 10.62
C ALA A 631 39.19 5.36 11.33
N ASN A 632 38.98 5.22 12.65
CA ASN A 632 39.37 4.05 13.41
C ASN A 632 38.14 3.14 13.53
N LEU A 633 38.22 1.96 12.91
CA LEU A 633 37.16 0.96 12.93
C LEU A 633 36.98 0.42 14.36
N GLU A 634 35.76 0.42 14.87
CA GLU A 634 35.41 -0.11 16.20
C GLU A 634 34.87 -1.54 16.09
N SER A 635 33.90 -1.76 15.20
CA SER A 635 33.31 -3.08 14.97
C SER A 635 32.70 -3.21 13.58
N VAL A 636 32.62 -4.45 13.11
CA VAL A 636 31.86 -4.87 11.93
C VAL A 636 31.02 -6.06 12.35
N ALA A 637 29.73 -6.06 12.01
CA ALA A 637 28.84 -7.17 12.27
C ALA A 637 27.94 -7.45 11.07
N ILE A 638 27.67 -8.74 10.81
CA ILE A 638 26.72 -9.21 9.81
C ILE A 638 25.61 -9.95 10.56
N ASP A 639 24.37 -9.52 10.40
CA ASP A 639 23.18 -10.05 11.11
C ASP A 639 23.32 -10.07 12.65
N GLY A 640 24.16 -9.17 13.19
CA GLY A 640 24.47 -9.07 14.62
C GLY A 640 25.69 -9.88 15.07
N ASP A 641 26.22 -10.76 14.23
CA ASP A 641 27.43 -11.53 14.51
C ASP A 641 28.68 -10.71 14.16
N SER A 642 29.59 -10.56 15.13
CA SER A 642 30.79 -9.73 14.95
C SER A 642 31.81 -10.42 14.04
N GLU A 643 32.22 -9.71 12.99
CA GLU A 643 33.20 -10.16 12.02
C GLU A 643 34.59 -9.53 12.29
N PRO A 644 35.66 -10.32 12.42
CA PRO A 644 37.00 -9.82 12.71
C PRO A 644 37.68 -9.25 11.45
N VAL A 645 37.13 -8.16 10.93
CA VAL A 645 37.64 -7.46 9.73
C VAL A 645 38.45 -6.22 10.14
N ILE A 646 39.53 -5.95 9.42
CA ILE A 646 40.38 -4.76 9.65
C ILE A 646 40.29 -3.86 8.42
N ALA A 647 40.17 -2.55 8.65
CA ALA A 647 40.29 -1.56 7.59
C ALA A 647 41.78 -1.27 7.29
N VAL A 648 42.21 -1.39 6.03
CA VAL A 648 43.58 -1.12 5.59
C VAL A 648 43.58 0.09 4.66
N ALA A 649 44.31 1.15 5.03
CA ALA A 649 44.38 2.41 4.26
C ALA A 649 43.00 3.04 3.93
N GLY A 650 42.02 2.87 4.81
CA GLY A 650 40.64 3.35 4.62
C GLY A 650 39.75 2.46 3.74
N GLU A 651 40.24 1.30 3.30
CA GLU A 651 39.43 0.29 2.61
C GLU A 651 39.04 -0.83 3.58
N LEU A 652 37.74 -1.10 3.67
CA LEU A 652 37.15 -2.18 4.45
C LEU A 652 36.59 -3.23 3.49
N THR A 653 37.17 -4.44 3.52
CA THR A 653 36.70 -5.57 2.70
C THR A 653 35.83 -6.48 3.55
N VAL A 654 34.53 -6.53 3.28
CA VAL A 654 33.56 -7.35 4.02
C VAL A 654 33.10 -8.56 3.20
N PRO A 655 32.91 -9.74 3.82
CA PRO A 655 32.23 -10.85 3.16
C PRO A 655 30.75 -10.50 2.99
N ILE A 656 30.19 -10.83 1.83
CA ILE A 656 28.77 -10.68 1.50
C ILE A 656 28.18 -12.08 1.39
N LEU A 657 27.17 -12.36 2.21
CA LEU A 657 26.44 -13.63 2.20
C LEU A 657 25.31 -13.59 1.14
N PRO A 658 24.99 -14.71 0.46
CA PRO A 658 23.83 -14.80 -0.42
C PRO A 658 22.53 -14.83 0.39
N GLY A 659 21.55 -14.01 0.01
CA GLY A 659 20.30 -13.80 0.73
C GLY A 659 20.06 -12.33 1.01
N GLU A 660 19.22 -12.06 2.01
CA GLU A 660 18.99 -10.72 2.57
C GLU A 660 19.63 -10.67 3.95
N HIS A 661 20.48 -9.67 4.17
CA HIS A 661 21.32 -9.57 5.36
C HIS A 661 21.51 -8.11 5.77
N THR A 662 21.93 -7.90 7.01
CA THR A 662 22.23 -6.57 7.55
C THR A 662 23.70 -6.47 7.92
N LEU A 663 24.38 -5.46 7.37
CA LEU A 663 25.77 -5.14 7.69
C LEU A 663 25.80 -3.87 8.57
N THR A 664 26.34 -3.99 9.78
CA THR A 664 26.57 -2.86 10.68
C THR A 664 28.07 -2.58 10.79
N VAL A 665 28.48 -1.34 10.51
CA VAL A 665 29.86 -0.88 10.60
C VAL A 665 29.93 0.31 11.55
N ALA A 666 30.69 0.19 12.64
CA ALA A 666 30.91 1.27 13.60
C ALA A 666 32.36 1.76 13.54
N TRP A 667 32.55 3.07 13.52
CA TRP A 667 33.87 3.68 13.57
C TRP A 667 33.85 5.02 14.30
N ASN A 668 35.04 5.45 14.72
CA ASN A 668 35.24 6.78 15.26
C ASN A 668 36.30 7.55 14.48
N GLU A 669 36.21 8.87 14.54
CA GLU A 669 37.16 9.78 13.92
C GLU A 669 37.55 10.85 14.93
N ALA A 670 38.85 11.13 15.02
CA ALA A 670 39.34 12.30 15.75
C ALA A 670 38.95 13.56 14.98
N ALA A 671 37.92 14.27 15.45
CA ALA A 671 37.38 15.43 14.79
C ALA A 671 36.86 16.43 15.83
N GLU A 672 37.49 17.60 15.88
CA GLU A 672 36.99 18.69 16.69
C GLU A 672 35.85 19.41 15.96
N PRO A 673 34.74 19.72 16.66
CA PRO A 673 33.60 20.35 16.03
C PRO A 673 33.93 21.81 15.65
N GLY A 674 34.17 22.06 14.36
CA GLY A 674 34.32 23.41 13.80
C GLY A 674 32.98 24.13 13.58
N LEU A 675 32.98 25.26 12.88
CA LEU A 675 31.74 25.95 12.46
C LEU A 675 30.90 25.11 11.49
N ARG A 676 31.55 24.23 10.73
CA ARG A 676 30.92 23.34 9.75
C ARG A 676 31.05 21.90 10.23
N LEU A 677 29.92 21.30 10.59
CA LEU A 677 29.78 19.88 10.90
C LEU A 677 29.39 19.16 9.62
N ARG A 678 29.96 17.97 9.38
CA ARG A 678 29.73 17.17 8.17
C ARG A 678 29.40 15.74 8.56
N THR A 679 28.60 15.06 7.76
CA THR A 679 28.51 13.59 7.79
C THR A 679 29.79 12.98 7.21
N PRO A 680 30.15 11.75 7.58
CA PRO A 680 31.32 11.07 7.03
C PRO A 680 31.11 10.78 5.54
N LYS A 681 32.20 10.87 4.76
CA LYS A 681 32.19 10.49 3.34
C LYS A 681 32.52 9.00 3.22
N VAL A 682 31.51 8.17 2.97
CA VAL A 682 31.65 6.72 2.76
C VAL A 682 31.35 6.40 1.30
N GLU A 683 32.27 5.68 0.64
CA GLU A 683 32.06 5.17 -0.73
C GLU A 683 31.62 3.71 -0.64
N LEU A 684 30.38 3.46 -1.08
CA LEU A 684 29.70 2.16 -1.08
C LEU A 684 30.15 1.31 -2.27
N THR A 685 30.72 1.90 -3.32
CA THR A 685 31.21 1.25 -4.56
C THR A 685 30.18 0.38 -5.30
N THR A 686 28.90 0.49 -4.94
CA THR A 686 27.76 -0.15 -5.59
C THR A 686 26.54 0.78 -5.57
N ALA A 687 25.62 0.57 -6.52
CA ALA A 687 24.36 1.29 -6.56
C ALA A 687 23.53 0.97 -5.30
N SER A 688 23.06 2.02 -4.63
CA SER A 688 22.36 1.92 -3.35
C SER A 688 21.12 2.78 -3.35
N SER A 689 20.08 2.31 -2.67
CA SER A 689 18.80 3.00 -2.53
C SER A 689 18.47 3.29 -1.07
N ASN A 690 17.54 4.21 -0.84
CA ASN A 690 17.01 4.61 0.47
C ASN A 690 18.11 5.00 1.48
N ILE A 691 18.86 6.03 1.14
CA ILE A 691 20.02 6.46 1.92
C ILE A 691 19.58 7.49 2.96
N VAL A 692 19.62 7.12 4.22
CA VAL A 692 19.34 8.00 5.36
C VAL A 692 20.64 8.40 6.02
N SER A 693 20.91 9.69 6.10
CA SER A 693 22.04 10.24 6.86
C SER A 693 21.53 11.05 8.03
N SER A 694 22.02 10.80 9.24
CA SER A 694 21.65 11.55 10.43
C SER A 694 22.88 12.11 11.16
N LEU A 695 22.71 13.30 11.72
CA LEU A 695 23.74 14.03 12.44
C LEU A 695 23.15 14.57 13.74
N THR A 696 23.64 14.07 14.86
CA THR A 696 23.29 14.58 16.19
C THR A 696 24.31 15.63 16.62
N ILE A 697 23.84 16.86 16.83
CA ILE A 697 24.64 18.00 17.26
C ILE A 697 24.63 18.10 18.80
N PRO A 698 25.78 18.39 19.44
CA PRO A 698 25.83 18.67 20.87
C PRO A 698 24.90 19.82 21.30
N SER A 699 24.32 19.71 22.49
CA SER A 699 23.47 20.74 23.08
C SER A 699 24.18 22.07 23.37
N ASN A 700 25.51 22.08 23.43
CA ASN A 700 26.32 23.30 23.61
C ASN A 700 26.57 24.07 22.31
N ARG A 701 25.80 23.77 21.24
CA ARG A 701 25.89 24.44 19.95
C ARG A 701 24.55 25.01 19.52
N TRP A 702 24.61 26.12 18.81
CA TRP A 702 23.48 26.76 18.18
C TRP A 702 23.56 26.51 16.67
N LEU A 703 22.61 25.72 16.16
CA LEU A 703 22.46 25.46 14.73
C LEU A 703 22.06 26.74 13.99
N MET A 704 22.71 27.03 12.87
CA MET A 704 22.42 28.19 12.03
C MET A 704 21.82 27.78 10.69
N PHE A 705 22.41 26.79 10.01
CA PHE A 705 21.99 26.42 8.66
C PHE A 705 22.32 24.95 8.37
N THR A 706 21.57 24.34 7.45
CA THR A 706 21.76 22.95 7.01
C THR A 706 21.87 22.92 5.49
N ALA A 707 22.71 22.05 4.95
CA ALA A 707 22.83 21.80 3.51
C ALA A 707 23.13 20.32 3.27
N GLY A 708 22.55 19.74 2.21
CA GLY A 708 22.70 18.32 1.92
C GLY A 708 21.70 17.87 0.83
N PRO A 709 21.32 16.58 0.82
CA PRO A 709 20.28 16.04 -0.05
C PRO A 709 18.96 16.83 0.00
N THR A 710 18.18 16.74 -1.08
CA THR A 710 16.93 17.51 -1.29
C THR A 710 15.90 17.29 -0.20
N LEU A 711 15.75 16.06 0.30
CA LEU A 711 14.92 15.74 1.45
C LEU A 711 15.77 15.81 2.72
N GLY A 712 15.61 16.89 3.49
CA GLY A 712 16.41 17.11 4.70
C GLY A 712 15.85 18.16 5.66
N PRO A 713 16.62 18.53 6.71
CA PRO A 713 16.19 19.47 7.73
C PRO A 713 16.02 20.87 7.15
N ALA A 714 14.90 21.50 7.47
CA ALA A 714 14.55 22.87 7.16
C ALA A 714 14.64 23.72 8.43
N VAL A 715 15.48 24.75 8.40
CA VAL A 715 15.66 25.72 9.49
C VAL A 715 14.67 26.87 9.30
N LEU A 716 13.46 26.75 9.87
CA LEU A 716 12.35 27.68 9.62
C LEU A 716 12.55 29.09 10.21
N TYR A 717 13.50 29.25 11.13
CA TYR A 717 13.81 30.54 11.75
C TYR A 717 14.10 31.65 10.72
N TRP A 718 14.77 31.35 9.59
CA TRP A 718 15.15 32.39 8.62
C TRP A 718 13.95 32.98 7.85
N PRO A 719 13.02 32.18 7.29
CA PRO A 719 11.75 32.70 6.79
C PRO A 719 10.96 33.48 7.84
N GLU A 720 10.94 33.00 9.09
CA GLU A 720 10.26 33.68 10.19
C GLU A 720 10.93 35.02 10.54
N LEU A 721 12.25 35.12 10.46
CA LEU A 721 12.99 36.36 10.63
C LEU A 721 12.67 37.37 9.52
N ILE A 722 12.51 36.93 8.27
CA ILE A 722 12.05 37.79 7.17
C ILE A 722 10.64 38.31 7.49
N ALA A 723 9.75 37.44 7.95
CA ALA A 723 8.41 37.85 8.38
C ALA A 723 8.45 38.84 9.55
N LEU A 724 9.37 38.66 10.50
CA LEU A 724 9.58 39.58 11.61
C LEU A 724 10.07 40.95 11.12
N ILE A 725 11.01 40.98 10.17
CA ILE A 725 11.51 42.23 9.57
C ILE A 725 10.36 42.98 8.89
N LEU A 726 9.53 42.28 8.12
CA LEU A 726 8.34 42.86 7.48
C LEU A 726 7.33 43.37 8.52
N ALA A 727 7.04 42.57 9.55
CA ALA A 727 6.16 42.97 10.64
C ALA A 727 6.71 44.20 11.38
N SER A 728 8.00 44.25 11.66
CA SER A 728 8.68 45.38 12.32
C SER A 728 8.68 46.64 11.45
N LEU A 729 8.81 46.50 10.13
CA LEU A 729 8.65 47.60 9.19
C LEU A 729 7.24 48.15 9.19
N ILE A 730 6.21 47.29 9.24
CA ILE A 730 4.80 47.68 9.32
C ILE A 730 4.50 48.34 10.68
N LEU A 731 4.88 47.70 11.78
CA LEU A 731 4.68 48.17 13.16
C LEU A 731 5.42 49.48 13.44
N GLY A 732 6.65 49.65 12.94
CA GLY A 732 7.41 50.89 13.06
C GLY A 732 6.79 52.07 12.30
N ARG A 733 5.85 51.83 11.39
CA ARG A 733 5.09 52.90 10.72
C ARG A 733 3.82 53.28 11.49
N LEU A 734 3.37 52.48 12.46
CA LEU A 734 2.24 52.80 13.33
C LEU A 734 2.64 53.87 14.36
N ARG A 735 2.17 55.10 14.15
CA ARG A 735 2.41 56.25 15.06
C ARG A 735 1.65 56.16 16.40
N SER A 736 0.93 55.06 16.64
CA SER A 736 0.25 54.81 17.91
C SER A 736 1.23 54.48 19.04
N THR A 737 2.41 53.95 18.72
CA THR A 737 3.43 53.54 19.72
C THR A 737 4.66 54.45 19.65
N PRO A 738 5.43 54.57 20.75
CA PRO A 738 6.66 55.38 20.77
C PRO A 738 7.86 54.69 20.09
N LEU A 739 7.68 53.47 19.58
CA LEU A 739 8.71 52.57 19.07
C LEU A 739 8.99 52.82 17.59
N ARG A 740 10.28 52.84 17.24
CA ARG A 740 10.73 52.87 15.84
C ARG A 740 10.86 51.44 15.30
N THR A 741 11.06 51.31 13.99
CA THR A 741 11.27 50.01 13.32
C THR A 741 12.37 49.17 13.96
N HIS A 742 13.49 49.78 14.37
CA HIS A 742 14.57 49.04 15.02
C HIS A 742 14.20 48.56 16.43
N ASP A 743 13.39 49.31 17.17
CA ASP A 743 12.94 48.88 18.50
C ASP A 743 12.00 47.67 18.39
N TRP A 744 11.10 47.67 17.39
CA TRP A 744 10.25 46.52 17.09
C TRP A 744 11.06 45.29 16.63
N LEU A 745 12.07 45.51 15.80
CA LEU A 745 12.95 44.44 15.33
C LEU A 745 13.76 43.84 16.48
N LEU A 746 14.38 44.68 17.31
CA LEU A 746 15.14 44.24 18.48
C LEU A 746 14.23 43.52 19.48
N LEU A 747 13.05 44.06 19.78
CA LEU A 747 12.07 43.41 20.64
C LEU A 747 11.69 42.03 20.10
N GLY A 748 11.38 41.94 18.81
CA GLY A 748 11.05 40.68 18.15
C GLY A 748 12.19 39.67 18.15
N LEU A 749 13.43 40.10 17.88
CA LEU A 749 14.60 39.22 17.80
C LEU A 749 14.80 38.40 19.08
N GLY A 750 14.69 39.02 20.26
CA GLY A 750 14.88 38.26 21.51
C GLY A 750 13.73 37.35 21.90
N PHE A 751 12.52 37.57 21.37
CA PHE A 751 11.41 36.62 21.53
C PHE A 751 11.35 35.57 20.42
N SER A 752 11.97 35.83 19.26
CA SER A 752 11.85 35.00 18.05
C SER A 752 12.39 33.58 18.20
N THR A 753 13.41 33.39 19.04
CA THR A 753 14.06 32.09 19.30
C THR A 753 13.46 31.35 20.49
N SER A 754 12.36 31.84 21.08
CA SER A 754 11.78 31.24 22.28
C SER A 754 10.25 31.24 22.30
N PHE A 755 9.60 32.38 22.10
CA PHE A 755 8.15 32.46 22.24
C PHE A 755 7.50 33.60 21.42
N TRP A 756 7.09 33.29 20.20
CA TRP A 756 6.36 34.22 19.31
C TRP A 756 5.09 34.81 19.93
N LEU A 757 4.39 34.03 20.76
CA LEU A 757 3.19 34.52 21.45
C LEU A 757 3.52 35.63 22.46
N ALA A 758 4.67 35.56 23.16
CA ALA A 758 5.09 36.67 24.04
C ALA A 758 5.30 37.95 23.24
N PHE A 759 5.96 37.87 22.07
CA PHE A 759 6.10 39.03 21.19
C PHE A 759 4.74 39.61 20.80
N ALA A 760 3.79 38.76 20.40
CA ALA A 760 2.44 39.21 20.02
C ALA A 760 1.70 39.87 21.20
N VAL A 761 1.75 39.30 22.40
CA VAL A 761 1.11 39.87 23.61
C VAL A 761 1.73 41.24 23.94
N VAL A 762 3.05 41.36 23.91
CA VAL A 762 3.75 42.63 24.17
C VAL A 762 3.44 43.66 23.07
N ALA A 763 3.37 43.24 21.81
CA ALA A 763 3.00 44.11 20.69
C ALA A 763 1.57 44.63 20.82
N VAL A 764 0.61 43.74 21.13
CA VAL A 764 -0.79 44.10 21.38
C VAL A 764 -0.89 45.05 22.57
N TRP A 765 -0.19 44.77 23.67
CA TRP A 765 -0.13 45.65 24.84
C TRP A 765 0.29 47.08 24.48
N LEU A 766 1.40 47.24 23.74
CA LEU A 766 1.90 48.55 23.32
C LEU A 766 0.95 49.27 22.35
N ILE A 767 0.37 48.56 21.38
CA ILE A 767 -0.55 49.12 20.39
C ILE A 767 -1.86 49.56 21.07
N VAL A 768 -2.43 48.71 21.91
CA VAL A 768 -3.70 48.95 22.59
C VAL A 768 -3.60 50.21 23.47
N HIS A 769 -2.56 50.31 24.31
CA HIS A 769 -2.30 51.52 25.10
C HIS A 769 -2.01 52.76 24.25
N GLY A 770 -1.36 52.58 23.10
CA GLY A 770 -1.12 53.65 22.13
C GLY A 770 -2.39 54.18 21.45
N THR A 771 -3.36 53.32 21.18
CA THR A 771 -4.64 53.68 20.57
C THR A 771 -5.63 54.32 21.53
N ARG A 772 -5.41 54.22 22.85
CA ARG A 772 -6.27 54.85 23.88
C ARG A 772 -6.47 56.36 23.65
N LYS A 773 -5.46 57.06 23.13
CA LYS A 773 -5.54 58.50 22.79
C LYS A 773 -6.70 58.83 21.84
N SER A 774 -7.12 57.89 20.99
CA SER A 774 -8.19 58.12 20.02
C SER A 774 -9.59 57.76 20.52
N TRP A 775 -9.74 57.30 21.77
CA TRP A 775 -11.00 56.75 22.26
C TRP A 775 -12.01 57.82 22.74
N GLY A 776 -11.56 59.01 23.17
CA GLY A 776 -12.36 60.21 23.41
C GLY A 776 -13.53 60.11 24.43
N ALA A 777 -14.05 61.25 24.86
CA ALA A 777 -15.04 61.43 25.93
C ALA A 777 -16.47 60.86 25.70
N HIS A 778 -16.66 59.84 24.84
CA HIS A 778 -17.97 59.30 24.44
C HIS A 778 -18.09 57.78 24.61
N ILE A 779 -17.40 57.20 25.59
CA ILE A 779 -17.52 55.78 25.95
C ILE A 779 -18.55 55.64 27.06
N SER A 780 -19.45 54.66 26.96
CA SER A 780 -20.39 54.36 28.04
C SER A 780 -19.65 53.86 29.28
N GLU A 781 -20.14 54.22 30.46
CA GLU A 781 -19.57 53.86 31.76
C GLU A 781 -19.17 52.36 31.90
N PRO A 782 -20.01 51.37 31.50
CA PRO A 782 -19.62 49.96 31.61
C PRO A 782 -18.46 49.58 30.68
N VAL A 783 -18.42 50.13 29.47
CA VAL A 783 -17.33 49.87 28.50
C VAL A 783 -16.03 50.49 28.99
N TYR A 784 -16.08 51.66 29.63
CA TYR A 784 -14.91 52.28 30.25
C TYR A 784 -14.35 51.43 31.41
N ARG A 785 -15.22 50.94 32.31
CA ARG A 785 -14.80 50.09 33.43
C ARG A 785 -14.21 48.75 32.96
N ILE A 786 -14.86 48.08 32.01
CA ILE A 786 -14.37 46.81 31.46
C ILE A 786 -13.03 47.00 30.73
N SER A 787 -12.89 48.08 29.95
CA SER A 787 -11.62 48.36 29.25
C SER A 787 -10.48 48.69 30.21
N GLN A 788 -10.73 49.39 31.32
CA GLN A 788 -9.71 49.63 32.35
C GLN A 788 -9.21 48.33 33.02
N ILE A 789 -10.14 47.42 33.38
CA ILE A 789 -9.76 46.09 33.88
C ILE A 789 -8.98 45.32 32.82
N GLY A 790 -9.43 45.35 31.56
CA GLY A 790 -8.76 44.72 30.43
C GLY A 790 -7.33 45.23 30.21
N PHE A 791 -7.08 46.54 30.30
CA PHE A 791 -5.73 47.11 30.20
C PHE A 791 -4.83 46.67 31.35
N GLY A 792 -5.36 46.56 32.57
CA GLY A 792 -4.63 46.03 33.73
C GLY A 792 -4.21 44.58 33.53
N VAL A 793 -5.15 43.72 33.15
CA VAL A 793 -4.90 42.29 32.84
C VAL A 793 -3.90 42.15 31.71
N LEU A 794 -4.05 42.92 30.62
CA LEU A 794 -3.13 42.90 29.49
C LEU A 794 -1.72 43.34 29.87
N THR A 795 -1.59 44.32 30.77
CA THR A 795 -0.29 44.76 31.28
C THR A 795 0.36 43.66 32.11
N LEU A 796 -0.39 43.01 33.02
CA LEU A 796 0.13 41.87 33.78
C LEU A 796 0.57 40.73 32.86
N ALA A 797 -0.23 40.40 31.85
CA ALA A 797 0.09 39.39 30.85
C ALA A 797 1.36 39.74 30.06
N ALA A 798 1.54 41.01 29.65
CA ALA A 798 2.74 41.46 28.96
C ALA A 798 3.99 41.38 29.85
N PHE A 799 3.90 41.76 31.12
CA PHE A 799 5.01 41.60 32.08
C PHE A 799 5.36 40.13 32.30
N ALA A 800 4.35 39.27 32.50
CA ALA A 800 4.56 37.83 32.63
C ALA A 800 5.23 37.26 31.38
N ALA A 801 4.79 37.67 30.18
CA ALA A 801 5.39 37.27 28.91
C ALA A 801 6.85 37.71 28.77
N ILE A 802 7.20 38.93 29.20
CA ILE A 802 8.58 39.42 29.19
C ILE A 802 9.46 38.64 30.16
N VAL A 803 9.02 38.44 31.40
CA VAL A 803 9.78 37.68 32.42
C VAL A 803 9.99 36.24 31.95
N ALA A 804 8.94 35.60 31.44
CA ALA A 804 9.02 34.26 30.89
C ALA A 804 9.98 34.19 29.68
N GLY A 805 9.93 35.17 28.78
CA GLY A 805 10.82 35.23 27.62
C GLY A 805 12.30 35.45 27.98
N ILE A 806 12.59 36.31 28.95
CA ILE A 806 13.96 36.50 29.46
C ILE A 806 14.49 35.21 30.10
N GLY A 807 13.67 34.57 30.94
CA GLY A 807 14.02 33.30 31.58
C GLY A 807 14.28 32.19 30.57
N ALA A 808 13.36 32.02 29.61
CA ALA A 808 13.48 31.04 28.53
C ALA A 808 14.73 31.30 27.66
N GLY A 809 15.02 32.56 27.31
CA GLY A 809 16.17 32.91 26.49
C GLY A 809 17.52 32.70 27.19
N LEU A 810 17.65 33.08 28.46
CA LEU A 810 18.91 32.98 29.21
C LEU A 810 19.21 31.56 29.70
N LEU A 811 18.19 30.81 30.13
CA LEU A 811 18.36 29.45 30.68
C LEU A 811 18.20 28.37 29.60
N GLY A 812 17.38 28.60 28.59
CA GLY A 812 17.08 27.64 27.53
C GLY A 812 18.05 27.66 26.34
N ASN A 813 17.82 26.74 25.40
CA ASN A 813 18.49 26.69 24.11
C ASN A 813 17.65 27.43 23.05
N PRO A 814 18.29 28.10 22.08
CA PRO A 814 17.56 28.75 21.00
C PRO A 814 16.80 27.73 20.16
N ASP A 815 15.50 27.94 19.99
CA ASP A 815 14.72 27.16 19.05
C ASP A 815 14.83 27.78 17.65
N MET A 816 15.35 26.98 16.71
CA MET A 816 15.51 27.36 15.31
C MET A 816 14.36 26.84 14.43
N SER A 817 13.32 26.26 15.06
CA SER A 817 12.14 25.69 14.41
C SER A 817 12.55 24.66 13.34
N VAL A 818 13.47 23.77 13.69
CA VAL A 818 13.98 22.73 12.78
C VAL A 818 12.90 21.69 12.54
N THR A 819 12.57 21.47 11.26
CA THR A 819 11.58 20.47 10.82
C THR A 819 12.05 19.80 9.53
N GLY A 820 11.27 18.89 8.95
CA GLY A 820 11.60 18.23 7.67
C GLY A 820 12.30 16.89 7.85
N TYR A 821 11.84 15.88 7.10
CA TYR A 821 12.32 14.49 7.14
C TYR A 821 12.61 13.96 8.57
N ALA A 822 11.64 14.11 9.49
CA ALA A 822 11.76 13.71 10.90
C ALA A 822 12.92 14.35 11.71
N SER A 823 13.49 15.46 11.22
CA SER A 823 14.49 16.23 11.96
C SER A 823 13.84 17.04 13.08
N VAL A 824 14.44 17.01 14.28
CA VAL A 824 13.95 17.73 15.47
C VAL A 824 15.13 18.31 16.24
N ALA A 825 15.08 19.61 16.51
CA ALA A 825 16.08 20.32 17.31
C ALA A 825 17.53 20.06 16.84
N ASN A 826 18.29 19.26 17.59
CA ASN A 826 19.69 18.93 17.32
C ASN A 826 19.89 17.60 16.57
N GLU A 827 18.82 16.87 16.30
CA GLU A 827 18.83 15.67 15.49
C GLU A 827 18.43 16.02 14.07
N LEU A 828 19.41 15.96 13.16
CA LEU A 828 19.24 16.32 11.77
C LEU A 828 19.25 15.06 10.92
N ARG A 829 18.26 14.90 10.04
CA ARG A 829 18.12 13.74 9.16
C ARG A 829 17.94 14.19 7.71
N TRP A 830 18.69 13.56 6.82
CA TRP A 830 18.62 13.74 5.37
C TRP A 830 18.34 12.40 4.70
N PHE A 831 17.73 12.47 3.52
CA PHE A 831 17.41 11.33 2.68
C PHE A 831 17.81 11.57 1.24
N ALA A 832 18.41 10.56 0.64
CA ALA A 832 18.65 10.47 -0.80
C ALA A 832 18.08 9.16 -1.33
N ASP A 833 17.34 9.26 -2.44
CA ASP A 833 16.67 8.11 -3.06
C ASP A 833 17.67 7.08 -3.57
N GLN A 834 18.62 7.50 -4.42
CA GLN A 834 19.63 6.63 -5.01
C GLN A 834 21.02 7.29 -5.05
N THR A 835 22.06 6.47 -4.99
CA THR A 835 23.44 6.85 -5.31
C THR A 835 24.16 5.72 -6.01
N ASP A 836 25.04 6.05 -6.96
CA ASP A 836 25.80 5.05 -7.71
C ASP A 836 27.09 4.62 -6.98
N ASN A 837 27.60 5.45 -6.08
CA ASN A 837 28.93 5.23 -5.52
C ASN A 837 29.08 5.63 -4.06
N ALA A 838 28.72 6.87 -3.68
CA ALA A 838 29.03 7.40 -2.36
C ALA A 838 27.80 7.97 -1.66
N ILE A 839 27.78 7.88 -0.34
CA ILE A 839 26.75 8.50 0.47
C ILE A 839 26.83 10.03 0.29
N PRO A 840 25.73 10.70 -0.07
CA PRO A 840 25.73 12.15 -0.22
C PRO A 840 26.15 12.88 1.06
N GLU A 841 27.08 13.82 0.94
CA GLU A 841 27.56 14.61 2.09
C GLU A 841 26.46 15.57 2.56
N ALA A 842 26.15 15.51 3.86
CA ALA A 842 25.28 16.45 4.54
C ALA A 842 26.09 17.29 5.53
N THR A 843 25.68 18.55 5.69
CA THR A 843 26.42 19.54 6.47
C THR A 843 25.49 20.39 7.32
N ALA A 844 25.95 20.70 8.52
CA ALA A 844 25.29 21.62 9.43
C ALA A 844 26.27 22.69 9.88
N TYR A 845 25.87 23.95 9.73
CA TYR A 845 26.61 25.10 10.23
C TYR A 845 26.12 25.43 11.63
N SER A 846 27.01 25.41 12.61
CA SER A 846 26.68 25.70 14.00
C SER A 846 27.74 26.59 14.65
N VAL A 847 27.32 27.40 15.60
CA VAL A 847 28.20 28.24 16.42
C VAL A 847 28.16 27.77 17.88
N PRO A 848 29.20 28.03 18.69
CA PRO A 848 29.15 27.74 20.12
C PRO A 848 27.99 28.46 20.81
N LEU A 849 27.31 27.79 21.75
CA LEU A 849 26.13 28.34 22.43
C LEU A 849 26.41 29.64 23.21
N TRP A 850 27.66 29.88 23.64
CA TRP A 850 28.02 31.14 24.31
C TRP A 850 27.76 32.37 23.43
N ALA A 851 27.87 32.25 22.10
CA ALA A 851 27.57 33.35 21.19
C ALA A 851 26.11 33.78 21.29
N TYR A 852 25.19 32.80 21.35
CA TYR A 852 23.78 33.05 21.63
C TYR A 852 23.57 33.68 23.02
N LYS A 853 24.24 33.13 24.06
CA LYS A 853 24.13 33.64 25.43
C LYS A 853 24.56 35.11 25.56
N VAL A 854 25.61 35.52 24.85
CA VAL A 854 26.06 36.93 24.80
C VAL A 854 25.02 37.81 24.10
N LEU A 855 24.46 37.35 22.97
CA LEU A 855 23.45 38.10 22.23
C LEU A 855 22.15 38.29 23.03
N ILE A 856 21.64 37.24 23.67
CA ILE A 856 20.41 37.32 24.46
C ILE A 856 20.62 38.11 25.75
N LEU A 857 21.81 38.07 26.36
CA LEU A 857 22.15 38.92 27.50
C LEU A 857 22.19 40.41 27.10
N ALA A 858 22.82 40.73 25.97
CA ALA A 858 22.82 42.10 25.44
C ALA A 858 21.40 42.59 25.13
N TRP A 859 20.56 41.71 24.58
CA TRP A 859 19.14 41.99 24.35
C TRP A 859 18.36 42.22 25.65
N ALA A 860 18.54 41.37 26.67
CA ALA A 860 17.86 41.51 27.95
C ALA A 860 18.24 42.82 28.66
N LEU A 861 19.52 43.20 28.60
CA LEU A 861 20.00 44.49 29.12
C LEU A 861 19.35 45.66 28.37
N TRP A 862 19.31 45.60 27.04
CA TRP A 862 18.62 46.61 26.22
C TRP A 862 17.13 46.70 26.57
N LEU A 863 16.45 45.57 26.70
CA LEU A 863 15.02 45.51 27.03
C LEU A 863 14.74 46.12 28.41
N ALA A 864 15.61 45.91 29.41
CA ALA A 864 15.48 46.52 30.72
C ALA A 864 15.53 48.07 30.63
N PHE A 865 16.48 48.63 29.88
CA PHE A 865 16.52 50.08 29.64
C PHE A 865 15.34 50.59 28.83
N ALA A 866 14.87 49.80 27.86
CA ALA A 866 13.72 50.14 27.05
C ALA A 866 12.41 50.15 27.87
N LEU A 867 12.24 49.20 28.78
CA LEU A 867 11.12 49.15 29.72
C LEU A 867 11.07 50.37 30.65
N ILE A 868 12.20 50.81 31.19
CA ILE A 868 12.27 52.05 32.01
C ILE A 868 11.72 53.25 31.23
N ARG A 869 11.90 53.29 29.91
CA ARG A 869 11.33 54.34 29.05
C ARG A 869 9.85 54.12 28.71
N TRP A 870 9.41 52.87 28.55
CA TRP A 870 8.04 52.55 28.14
C TRP A 870 7.04 52.57 29.30
N LEU A 871 7.43 52.12 30.50
CA LEU A 871 6.54 52.07 31.67
C LEU A 871 5.90 53.43 32.01
N PRO A 872 6.65 54.55 32.09
CA PRO A 872 6.06 55.86 32.34
C PRO A 872 5.07 56.28 31.25
N TRP A 873 5.37 55.94 29.99
CA TRP A 873 4.47 56.21 28.87
C TRP A 873 3.18 55.39 28.96
N VAL A 874 3.27 54.09 29.25
CA VAL A 874 2.10 53.23 29.45
C VAL A 874 1.28 53.70 30.64
N TRP A 875 1.92 54.05 31.76
CA TRP A 875 1.24 54.58 32.93
C TRP A 875 0.51 55.89 32.66
N HIS A 876 1.15 56.83 31.94
CA HIS A 876 0.51 58.06 31.52
C HIS A 876 -0.70 57.77 30.62
N ARG A 877 -0.57 56.85 29.66
CA ARG A 877 -1.71 56.48 28.79
C ARG A 877 -2.84 55.84 29.58
N PHE A 878 -2.53 54.94 30.50
CA PHE A 878 -3.51 54.27 31.36
C PHE A 878 -4.27 55.24 32.29
N SER A 879 -3.60 56.31 32.75
CA SER A 879 -4.17 57.32 33.66
C SER A 879 -4.77 58.55 32.94
N GLU A 880 -4.64 58.64 31.61
CA GLU A 880 -5.23 59.71 30.79
C GLU A 880 -6.77 59.66 30.93
N GLU A 881 -7.39 60.80 31.30
CA GLU A 881 -8.82 60.98 31.64
C GLU A 881 -9.28 60.35 32.99
N GLY A 882 -8.36 59.89 33.85
CA GLY A 882 -8.63 59.42 35.20
C GLY A 882 -8.73 57.89 35.34
N LEU A 883 -8.32 57.34 36.50
CA LEU A 883 -8.23 55.88 36.72
C LEU A 883 -9.61 55.18 36.68
N TRP A 884 -10.65 55.84 37.19
CA TRP A 884 -12.03 55.33 37.24
C TRP A 884 -12.99 56.43 36.79
N TYR A 885 -14.09 56.04 36.14
CA TYR A 885 -15.12 56.97 35.64
C TYR A 885 -15.67 57.81 36.79
N ARG A 886 -15.44 59.12 36.77
CA ARG A 886 -16.04 60.07 37.72
C ARG A 886 -17.30 60.66 37.09
N ARG A 887 -18.46 60.46 37.72
CA ARG A 887 -19.65 61.28 37.42
C ARG A 887 -19.37 62.69 37.93
N GLU A 888 -19.42 63.70 37.07
CA GLU A 888 -19.53 65.07 37.53
C GLU A 888 -20.85 65.23 38.29
N PRO A 889 -20.86 65.82 39.51
CA PRO A 889 -22.10 66.17 40.17
C PRO A 889 -22.79 67.27 39.36
N VAL A 890 -24.07 67.06 39.07
CA VAL A 890 -24.93 68.06 38.41
C VAL A 890 -24.92 69.32 39.30
N PRO A 891 -24.57 70.52 38.79
CA PRO A 891 -24.71 71.74 39.58
C PRO A 891 -26.20 71.95 39.90
N ALA A 892 -26.48 72.15 41.19
CA ALA A 892 -27.82 72.25 41.77
C ALA A 892 -28.62 73.46 41.25
#